data_AF-A0AAN8LQM1-F1
#
_entry.id   AF-A0AAN8LQM1-F1
#
_cell.length_a   1.000
_cell.length_b   1.000
_cell.length_c   1.000
_cell.angle_alpha   90.00
_cell.angle_beta   90.00
_cell.angle_gamma   90.00
#
_symmetry.space_group_name_H-M   'P 1'
#
loop_
_entity.id
_entity.type
_entity.pdbx_description
1 polymer ?
#
loop_
_entity_poly.entity_id
_entity_poly.type
_entity_poly.pdbx_seq_one_letter_code
_entity_poly.pdbx_strand_id
1 'polypeptide(L)'
;MGETRLPRHMFLWSMAIIYTFSFASLYVQIPGLYGNEGVLPVRLVEPRVDGSRPVLEQIHAHPSLLWLGPRLGLDLDAQQAMELLCLAGALLALGAALLEPLRDSLVFFCLWALYLSLCQVGQDFLRFQWDSLLLEAGFLTVLVAPLNLLRCALGLASHCPSWWGLTAVNHMFEAQGIPSPLSWFIQQLPDWYLKLGTIGLLVTEIAVPLLYFAPIRRLRLAAFYTQAAYQVTLMFLGNYGFLPLLSLALTFSLLDDDHISYWLGHGKKKYAKTWAQTIMSLMVLLVELAVFAVIIYGTKVFFTLEIDWETKTMTSKTAFTQQQFGNWLKLVTGPTIWVGVLSLTWEVVAAMLGCVCVRGCLWKLWGLVQWAVFASAAVTVFAISVVPYSSMEQVYSSKILPEVRQAYSLVERYRLVSAYSLDSRMTGVDGRSEVVLEGSMDKYTWKEIEFMYKPGNVGVAPPVVAPHQPRLDWQMSLAAQGLAKQNPWFTSLVHCLLQGNKDDSAQYPFSQAPPVYLRASLYKYWFTQTTQDGSSPNEWWRRDYAEEFYPAVQLGDPILEGMLSQHGLKEKFPIQPSPDSPLAQALRQVRGHVQTLPGHLVLWSLLSTVATIWLLKTLLSGALGGRKARPTPAEPKAKKAKDQPAEKSARPPVSKQRGRTLRRGNRMLTGALRRGSDAGLLPWNFLLRSCCCPLSRDGGRREGVLPTCKSRVFLQ
;
A
#
# COMPACT_ATOMS: atom_id res chain seq x y z
N MET A 1 -31.00 2.71 -2.74
CA MET A 1 -29.69 2.07 -2.96
C MET A 1 -29.25 2.32 -4.40
N GLY A 2 -28.21 3.13 -4.61
CA GLY A 2 -27.60 3.35 -5.92
C GLY A 2 -27.20 4.81 -6.17
N GLU A 3 -26.07 5.23 -5.60
CA GLU A 3 -25.49 6.59 -5.83
C GLU A 3 -23.96 6.68 -5.54
N THR A 4 -23.28 5.55 -5.35
CA THR A 4 -21.81 5.44 -5.13
C THR A 4 -21.20 4.21 -5.84
N ARG A 5 -21.63 3.92 -7.07
CA ARG A 5 -20.96 2.87 -7.87
C ARG A 5 -19.58 3.33 -8.33
N LEU A 6 -19.49 4.44 -9.04
CA LEU A 6 -18.28 4.89 -9.72
C LEU A 6 -17.07 5.10 -8.78
N PRO A 7 -17.18 5.77 -7.61
CA PRO A 7 -16.05 5.92 -6.69
C PRO A 7 -15.52 4.56 -6.20
N ARG A 8 -16.43 3.62 -5.92
CA ARG A 8 -16.09 2.26 -5.50
C ARG A 8 -15.37 1.49 -6.61
N HIS A 9 -15.87 1.56 -7.86
CA HIS A 9 -15.21 0.88 -9.00
C HIS A 9 -13.83 1.48 -9.31
N MET A 10 -13.61 2.79 -9.09
CA MET A 10 -12.29 3.42 -9.15
C MET A 10 -11.37 2.97 -8.01
N PHE A 11 -11.84 3.01 -6.76
CA PHE A 11 -11.08 2.57 -5.58
C PHE A 11 -10.59 1.13 -5.72
N LEU A 12 -11.48 0.19 -6.05
CA LEU A 12 -11.13 -1.23 -6.23
C LEU A 12 -10.10 -1.42 -7.35
N TRP A 13 -10.20 -0.66 -8.45
CA TRP A 13 -9.23 -0.70 -9.54
C TRP A 13 -7.85 -0.18 -9.12
N SER A 14 -7.79 0.95 -8.41
CA SER A 14 -6.53 1.49 -7.89
C SER A 14 -5.88 0.55 -6.88
N MET A 15 -6.65 -0.07 -5.97
CA MET A 15 -6.13 -1.09 -5.05
C MET A 15 -5.55 -2.31 -5.77
N ALA A 16 -6.18 -2.77 -6.85
CA ALA A 16 -5.64 -3.87 -7.66
C ALA A 16 -4.30 -3.50 -8.35
N ILE A 17 -4.17 -2.26 -8.83
CA ILE A 17 -2.90 -1.75 -9.39
C ILE A 17 -1.81 -1.64 -8.31
N ILE A 18 -2.14 -1.09 -7.13
CA ILE A 18 -1.20 -0.95 -6.02
C ILE A 18 -0.71 -2.33 -5.54
N TYR A 19 -1.62 -3.32 -5.42
CA TYR A 19 -1.22 -4.69 -5.13
C TYR A 19 -0.28 -5.24 -6.22
N THR A 20 -0.60 -5.05 -7.50
CA THR A 20 0.25 -5.49 -8.62
C THR A 20 1.68 -4.93 -8.50
N PHE A 21 1.83 -3.64 -8.22
CA PHE A 21 3.14 -3.02 -8.00
C PHE A 21 3.84 -3.53 -6.73
N SER A 22 3.12 -3.70 -5.62
CA SER A 22 3.69 -4.17 -4.35
C SER A 22 4.29 -5.59 -4.48
N PHE A 23 3.57 -6.52 -5.11
CA PHE A 23 4.04 -7.89 -5.34
C PHE A 23 5.16 -7.94 -6.38
N ALA A 24 5.05 -7.20 -7.50
CA ALA A 24 6.09 -7.15 -8.52
C ALA A 24 7.40 -6.53 -7.99
N SER A 25 7.31 -5.43 -7.23
CA SER A 25 8.47 -4.75 -6.64
C SER A 25 9.17 -5.63 -5.61
N LEU A 26 8.41 -6.39 -4.83
CA LEU A 26 8.94 -7.34 -3.85
C LEU A 26 9.57 -8.57 -4.53
N TYR A 27 8.94 -9.12 -5.57
CA TYR A 27 9.38 -10.34 -6.26
C TYR A 27 10.83 -10.26 -6.76
N VAL A 28 11.21 -9.17 -7.42
CA VAL A 28 12.57 -8.96 -7.94
C VAL A 28 13.63 -9.02 -6.83
N GLN A 29 13.28 -8.55 -5.63
CA GLN A 29 14.19 -8.44 -4.48
C GLN A 29 14.26 -9.70 -3.60
N ILE A 30 13.33 -10.65 -3.73
CA ILE A 30 13.30 -11.87 -2.89
C ILE A 30 14.63 -12.64 -2.91
N PRO A 31 15.26 -12.92 -4.06
CA PRO A 31 16.43 -13.80 -4.10
C PRO A 31 17.65 -13.23 -3.35
N GLY A 32 17.77 -11.89 -3.28
CA GLY A 32 18.82 -11.21 -2.53
C GLY A 32 18.47 -10.98 -1.06
N LEU A 33 17.28 -10.44 -0.76
CA LEU A 33 16.93 -10.09 0.63
C LEU A 33 16.63 -11.32 1.50
N TYR A 34 15.93 -12.31 0.92
CA TYR A 34 15.24 -13.37 1.66
C TYR A 34 15.67 -14.78 1.26
N GLY A 35 16.44 -14.90 0.19
CA GLY A 35 16.87 -16.18 -0.38
C GLY A 35 17.77 -17.00 0.54
N ASN A 36 18.06 -18.23 0.12
CA ASN A 36 18.91 -19.15 0.91
C ASN A 36 20.36 -18.63 1.11
N GLU A 37 20.80 -17.69 0.27
CA GLU A 37 22.10 -17.03 0.25
C GLU A 37 21.96 -15.49 0.42
N GLY A 38 20.81 -15.04 0.94
CA GLY A 38 20.44 -13.62 1.06
C GLY A 38 20.77 -12.97 2.41
N VAL A 39 20.49 -11.66 2.53
CA VAL A 39 20.81 -10.85 3.74
C VAL A 39 20.10 -11.38 4.99
N LEU A 40 18.80 -11.66 4.90
CA LEU A 40 17.98 -12.19 5.99
C LEU A 40 17.24 -13.45 5.52
N PRO A 41 17.90 -14.62 5.47
CA PRO A 41 17.30 -15.86 4.98
C PRO A 41 16.03 -16.23 5.76
N VAL A 42 14.94 -16.46 5.05
CA VAL A 42 13.60 -16.70 5.62
C VAL A 42 13.56 -17.85 6.62
N ARG A 43 14.34 -18.90 6.38
CA ARG A 43 14.48 -20.09 7.24
C ARG A 43 14.84 -19.79 8.71
N LEU A 44 15.36 -18.60 9.01
CA LEU A 44 15.67 -18.16 10.37
C LEU A 44 14.42 -17.75 11.17
N VAL A 45 13.33 -17.39 10.49
CA VAL A 45 12.06 -16.91 11.07
C VAL A 45 10.88 -17.80 10.68
N GLU A 46 11.09 -18.78 9.80
CA GLU A 46 10.08 -19.79 9.47
C GLU A 46 9.71 -20.63 10.71
N PRO A 47 8.43 -20.65 11.14
CA PRO A 47 8.02 -21.38 12.33
C PRO A 47 8.06 -22.88 12.05
N ARG A 48 8.88 -23.62 12.81
CA ARG A 48 8.93 -25.09 12.75
C ARG A 48 7.51 -25.66 12.86
N VAL A 49 7.10 -26.42 11.84
CA VAL A 49 5.74 -26.96 11.72
C VAL A 49 5.55 -28.10 12.71
N ASP A 50 5.14 -27.75 13.92
CA ASP A 50 4.67 -28.69 14.93
C ASP A 50 3.35 -29.33 14.45
N GLY A 51 3.47 -30.48 13.78
CA GLY A 51 2.36 -31.20 13.17
C GLY A 51 1.25 -31.59 14.16
N SER A 52 1.55 -31.57 15.46
CA SER A 52 0.64 -31.85 16.58
C SER A 52 -0.44 -30.78 16.77
N ARG A 53 -0.23 -29.55 16.28
CA ARG A 53 -1.10 -28.40 16.61
C ARG A 53 -2.27 -28.21 15.64
N PRO A 54 -3.46 -27.86 16.16
CA PRO A 54 -4.62 -27.56 15.33
C PRO A 54 -4.38 -26.31 14.48
N VAL A 55 -4.86 -26.35 13.23
CA VAL A 55 -4.61 -25.32 12.20
C VAL A 55 -4.97 -23.91 12.67
N LEU A 56 -6.07 -23.75 13.40
CA LEU A 56 -6.53 -22.45 13.91
C LEU A 56 -5.55 -21.83 14.93
N GLU A 57 -5.01 -22.62 15.86
CA GLU A 57 -4.02 -22.14 16.83
C GLU A 57 -2.73 -21.70 16.11
N GLN A 58 -2.31 -22.46 15.10
CA GLN A 58 -1.13 -22.12 14.31
C GLN A 58 -1.32 -20.84 13.48
N ILE A 59 -2.52 -20.57 12.95
CA ILE A 59 -2.87 -19.29 12.32
C ILE A 59 -2.79 -18.13 13.33
N HIS A 60 -3.34 -18.31 14.55
CA HIS A 60 -3.29 -17.27 15.59
C HIS A 60 -1.88 -17.02 16.16
N ALA A 61 -0.99 -18.01 16.12
CA ALA A 61 0.42 -17.89 16.48
C ALA A 61 1.25 -17.26 15.35
N HIS A 62 1.08 -17.74 14.12
CA HIS A 62 1.84 -17.33 12.94
C HIS A 62 0.90 -17.16 11.73
N PRO A 63 0.31 -15.97 11.52
CA PRO A 63 -0.65 -15.70 10.45
C PRO A 63 0.04 -15.52 9.09
N SER A 64 0.70 -16.58 8.61
CA SER A 64 1.36 -16.66 7.31
C SER A 64 1.09 -17.99 6.63
N LEU A 65 0.93 -17.98 5.31
CA LEU A 65 0.65 -19.15 4.48
C LEU A 65 1.90 -20.01 4.19
N LEU A 66 3.12 -19.61 4.58
CA LEU A 66 4.33 -20.38 4.26
C LEU A 66 4.29 -21.82 4.85
N TRP A 67 3.86 -22.00 6.11
CA TRP A 67 3.77 -23.33 6.74
C TRP A 67 2.72 -24.25 6.07
N LEU A 68 1.86 -23.70 5.20
CA LEU A 68 0.87 -24.48 4.44
C LEU A 68 1.54 -25.33 3.34
N GLY A 69 2.68 -24.89 2.79
CA GLY A 69 3.39 -25.59 1.70
C GLY A 69 3.72 -27.05 2.04
N PRO A 70 4.48 -27.32 3.12
CA PRO A 70 4.77 -28.67 3.57
C PRO A 70 3.51 -29.50 3.91
N ARG A 71 2.45 -28.86 4.41
CA ARG A 71 1.16 -29.52 4.69
C ARG A 71 0.36 -29.89 3.42
N LEU A 72 0.63 -29.24 2.30
CA LEU A 72 0.04 -29.55 0.99
C LEU A 72 0.89 -30.52 0.16
N GLY A 73 2.03 -30.98 0.66
CA GLY A 73 2.98 -31.78 -0.11
C GLY A 73 3.67 -30.98 -1.22
N LEU A 74 3.80 -29.66 -1.05
CA LEU A 74 4.53 -28.79 -1.98
C LEU A 74 6.00 -28.77 -1.57
N ASP A 75 6.81 -29.63 -2.21
CA ASP A 75 8.26 -29.61 -2.12
C ASP A 75 8.81 -28.31 -2.76
N LEU A 76 8.97 -27.28 -1.92
CA LEU A 76 9.45 -25.94 -2.25
C LEU A 76 10.33 -25.41 -1.11
N ASP A 77 11.47 -24.77 -1.43
CA ASP A 77 12.22 -24.00 -0.44
C ASP A 77 11.39 -22.81 0.07
N ALA A 78 11.65 -22.31 1.28
CA ALA A 78 10.98 -21.12 1.82
C ALA A 78 11.10 -19.87 0.89
N GLN A 79 12.24 -19.73 0.20
CA GLN A 79 12.42 -18.73 -0.86
C GLN A 79 11.43 -18.94 -2.02
N GLN A 80 11.31 -20.17 -2.51
CA GLN A 80 10.40 -20.53 -3.61
C GLN A 80 8.93 -20.37 -3.20
N ALA A 81 8.59 -20.61 -1.93
CA ALA A 81 7.26 -20.34 -1.37
C ALA A 81 6.93 -18.84 -1.39
N MET A 82 7.88 -17.95 -1.05
CA MET A 82 7.68 -16.50 -1.20
C MET A 82 7.61 -16.06 -2.66
N GLU A 83 8.45 -16.61 -3.55
CA GLU A 83 8.39 -16.37 -4.99
C GLU A 83 7.00 -16.75 -5.55
N LEU A 84 6.46 -17.91 -5.15
CA LEU A 84 5.12 -18.38 -5.54
C LEU A 84 4.01 -17.47 -5.00
N LEU A 85 4.06 -17.08 -3.72
CA LEU A 85 3.07 -16.17 -3.11
C LEU A 85 3.06 -14.80 -3.80
N CYS A 86 4.24 -14.26 -4.14
CA CYS A 86 4.35 -13.02 -4.90
C CYS A 86 3.83 -13.14 -6.33
N LEU A 87 4.16 -14.21 -7.06
CA LEU A 87 3.66 -14.41 -8.42
C LEU A 87 2.13 -14.64 -8.45
N ALA A 88 1.60 -15.43 -7.51
CA ALA A 88 0.16 -15.63 -7.35
C ALA A 88 -0.55 -14.30 -7.03
N GLY A 89 0.00 -13.50 -6.12
CA GLY A 89 -0.52 -12.17 -5.78
C GLY A 89 -0.48 -11.19 -6.95
N ALA A 90 0.65 -11.13 -7.66
CA ALA A 90 0.81 -10.26 -8.83
C ALA A 90 -0.15 -10.64 -9.97
N LEU A 91 -0.28 -11.93 -10.30
CA LEU A 91 -1.20 -12.41 -11.34
C LEU A 91 -2.67 -12.17 -10.96
N LEU A 92 -3.03 -12.41 -9.70
CA LEU A 92 -4.39 -12.19 -9.20
C LEU A 92 -4.75 -10.69 -9.18
N ALA A 93 -3.82 -9.83 -8.76
CA ALA A 93 -3.98 -8.39 -8.74
C ALA A 93 -4.07 -7.79 -10.15
N LEU A 94 -3.21 -8.25 -11.07
CA LEU A 94 -3.25 -7.87 -12.48
C LEU A 94 -4.56 -8.34 -13.14
N GLY A 95 -5.04 -9.53 -12.78
CA GLY A 95 -6.37 -10.03 -13.15
C GLY A 95 -7.49 -9.09 -12.70
N ALA A 96 -7.52 -8.70 -11.42
CA ALA A 96 -8.48 -7.74 -10.89
C ALA A 96 -8.36 -6.34 -11.53
N ALA A 97 -7.15 -5.89 -11.88
CA ALA A 97 -6.95 -4.62 -12.58
C ALA A 97 -7.54 -4.66 -14.00
N LEU A 98 -7.31 -5.75 -14.74
CA LEU A 98 -7.72 -5.91 -16.15
C LEU A 98 -9.17 -6.39 -16.35
N LEU A 99 -9.76 -7.10 -15.38
CA LEU A 99 -11.07 -7.72 -15.44
C LEU A 99 -11.95 -7.28 -14.25
N GLU A 100 -12.99 -6.51 -14.54
CA GLU A 100 -13.95 -6.05 -13.53
C GLU A 100 -14.64 -7.17 -12.72
N PRO A 101 -15.00 -8.34 -13.29
CA PRO A 101 -15.58 -9.44 -12.51
C PRO A 101 -14.66 -10.03 -11.42
N LEU A 102 -13.34 -9.82 -11.51
CA LEU A 102 -12.36 -10.27 -10.50
C LEU A 102 -12.16 -9.25 -9.37
N ARG A 103 -12.96 -8.18 -9.30
CA ARG A 103 -12.90 -7.17 -8.22
C ARG A 103 -13.88 -7.49 -7.09
N ASP A 104 -13.92 -8.76 -6.68
CA ASP A 104 -14.80 -9.26 -5.61
C ASP A 104 -14.08 -9.36 -4.25
N SER A 105 -14.84 -9.60 -3.18
CA SER A 105 -14.29 -9.63 -1.83
C SER A 105 -13.39 -10.83 -1.57
N LEU A 106 -13.61 -11.95 -2.26
CA LEU A 106 -12.78 -13.15 -2.14
C LEU A 106 -11.39 -12.91 -2.77
N VAL A 107 -11.32 -12.29 -3.95
CA VAL A 107 -10.05 -11.91 -4.59
C VAL A 107 -9.27 -10.94 -3.71
N PHE A 108 -9.89 -9.87 -3.20
CA PHE A 108 -9.20 -8.95 -2.30
C PHE A 108 -8.81 -9.58 -0.95
N PHE A 109 -9.58 -10.55 -0.43
CA PHE A 109 -9.17 -11.31 0.76
C PHE A 109 -7.95 -12.18 0.49
N CYS A 110 -7.91 -12.87 -0.65
CA CYS A 110 -6.74 -13.64 -1.08
C CYS A 110 -5.51 -12.75 -1.26
N LEU A 111 -5.64 -11.58 -1.90
CA LEU A 111 -4.55 -10.60 -2.04
C LEU A 111 -4.05 -10.11 -0.67
N TRP A 112 -4.96 -9.78 0.24
CA TRP A 112 -4.61 -9.36 1.61
C TRP A 112 -3.91 -10.49 2.39
N ALA A 113 -4.41 -11.72 2.34
CA ALA A 113 -3.82 -12.87 3.03
C ALA A 113 -2.44 -13.27 2.47
N LEU A 114 -2.26 -13.22 1.14
CA LEU A 114 -0.96 -13.38 0.48
C LEU A 114 0.04 -12.31 0.96
N TYR A 115 -0.38 -11.03 0.98
CA TYR A 115 0.50 -9.94 1.40
C TYR A 115 0.84 -9.99 2.89
N LEU A 116 -0.15 -10.28 3.75
CA LEU A 116 0.06 -10.49 5.20
C LEU A 116 1.10 -11.59 5.44
N SER A 117 0.99 -12.71 4.70
CA SER A 117 1.90 -13.85 4.84
C SER A 117 3.36 -13.49 4.59
N LEU A 118 3.60 -12.57 3.65
CA LEU A 118 4.93 -12.03 3.37
C LEU A 118 5.34 -11.03 4.47
N CYS A 119 4.45 -10.14 4.90
CA CYS A 119 4.72 -9.14 5.95
C CYS A 119 5.00 -9.72 7.35
N GLN A 120 4.53 -10.93 7.67
CA GLN A 120 4.92 -11.61 8.92
C GLN A 120 6.35 -12.16 8.86
N VAL A 121 6.81 -12.54 7.67
CA VAL A 121 8.04 -13.31 7.47
C VAL A 121 9.21 -12.44 6.99
N GLY A 122 8.94 -11.31 6.33
CA GLY A 122 9.94 -10.44 5.72
C GLY A 122 10.72 -9.51 6.66
N GLN A 123 10.71 -9.78 7.97
CA GLN A 123 11.58 -9.12 8.96
C GLN A 123 11.60 -7.58 8.81
N ASP A 124 12.77 -6.94 8.86
CA ASP A 124 12.90 -5.48 8.79
C ASP A 124 12.64 -4.90 7.40
N PHE A 125 12.85 -5.69 6.34
CA PHE A 125 12.59 -5.27 4.97
C PHE A 125 11.09 -5.25 4.60
N LEU A 126 10.16 -5.70 5.46
CA LEU A 126 8.69 -5.62 5.30
C LEU A 126 7.97 -5.01 6.53
N ARG A 127 8.67 -4.16 7.29
CA ARG A 127 8.16 -3.41 8.45
C ARG A 127 7.84 -1.93 8.16
N PHE A 128 7.88 -1.51 6.89
CA PHE A 128 7.67 -0.10 6.53
C PHE A 128 6.20 0.34 6.63
N GLN A 129 5.98 1.65 6.75
CA GLN A 129 4.66 2.26 6.94
C GLN A 129 3.67 1.96 5.79
N TRP A 130 4.15 1.96 4.55
CA TRP A 130 3.33 1.65 3.37
C TRP A 130 2.94 0.17 3.29
N ASP A 131 3.77 -0.76 3.78
CA ASP A 131 3.43 -2.19 3.84
C ASP A 131 2.29 -2.41 4.83
N SER A 132 2.32 -1.73 5.98
CA SER A 132 1.23 -1.73 6.96
C SER A 132 -0.02 -1.02 6.41
N LEU A 133 0.09 0.16 5.79
CA LEU A 133 -1.07 0.86 5.21
C LEU A 133 -1.74 0.05 4.09
N LEU A 134 -0.99 -0.74 3.31
CA LEU A 134 -1.55 -1.66 2.34
C LEU A 134 -2.30 -2.83 2.98
N LEU A 135 -1.89 -3.29 4.16
CA LEU A 135 -2.66 -4.27 4.94
C LEU A 135 -3.95 -3.68 5.51
N GLU A 136 -3.92 -2.44 6.02
CA GLU A 136 -5.13 -1.77 6.53
C GLU A 136 -6.12 -1.44 5.43
N ALA A 137 -5.66 -0.69 4.42
CA ALA A 137 -6.46 -0.32 3.27
C ALA A 137 -6.95 -1.57 2.51
N GLY A 138 -6.12 -2.62 2.45
CA GLY A 138 -6.38 -3.92 1.84
C GLY A 138 -7.42 -4.78 2.57
N PHE A 139 -7.32 -4.92 3.89
CA PHE A 139 -8.36 -5.56 4.71
C PHE A 139 -9.69 -4.82 4.55
N LEU A 140 -9.64 -3.48 4.65
CA LEU A 140 -10.79 -2.64 4.37
C LEU A 140 -11.20 -2.69 2.89
N THR A 141 -10.42 -3.26 1.96
CA THR A 141 -10.80 -3.44 0.54
C THR A 141 -11.57 -4.75 0.32
N VAL A 142 -11.26 -5.81 1.08
CA VAL A 142 -12.14 -7.00 1.22
C VAL A 142 -13.58 -6.56 1.50
N LEU A 143 -13.72 -5.57 2.37
CA LEU A 143 -14.99 -4.99 2.81
C LEU A 143 -15.52 -3.87 1.87
N VAL A 144 -14.74 -3.32 0.93
CA VAL A 144 -15.22 -2.38 -0.12
C VAL A 144 -15.70 -3.11 -1.38
N ALA A 145 -15.19 -4.31 -1.62
CA ALA A 145 -15.64 -5.15 -2.72
C ALA A 145 -17.11 -5.60 -2.51
N PRO A 146 -17.86 -5.96 -3.58
CA PRO A 146 -19.32 -6.03 -3.53
C PRO A 146 -19.92 -7.20 -2.73
N LEU A 147 -19.90 -7.09 -1.39
CA LEU A 147 -20.92 -7.64 -0.49
C LEU A 147 -21.37 -6.66 0.63
N ASN A 148 -21.20 -5.36 0.39
CA ASN A 148 -21.60 -4.16 1.17
C ASN A 148 -20.60 -3.68 2.29
N LEU A 149 -20.77 -2.44 2.80
CA LEU A 149 -19.75 -1.43 3.22
C LEU A 149 -20.20 -0.55 4.43
N LEU A 150 -19.46 0.37 5.12
CA LEU A 150 -18.05 0.67 5.56
C LEU A 150 -17.98 2.19 6.03
N ARG A 151 -16.92 2.93 6.43
CA ARG A 151 -15.41 2.86 6.57
C ARG A 151 -14.92 3.86 7.69
N CYS A 152 -13.61 4.14 7.85
CA CYS A 152 -13.03 5.08 8.87
C CYS A 152 -11.60 5.62 8.51
N ALA A 153 -11.07 6.62 9.26
CA ALA A 153 -9.65 6.92 9.64
C ALA A 153 -8.97 8.28 9.24
N LEU A 154 -8.18 8.89 10.15
CA LEU A 154 -6.90 9.65 9.95
C LEU A 154 -6.22 10.08 11.30
N GLY A 155 -4.98 10.64 11.31
CA GLY A 155 -4.25 11.08 12.53
C GLY A 155 -2.95 11.88 12.28
N LEU A 156 -2.37 12.51 13.33
CA LEU A 156 -1.21 13.44 13.25
C LEU A 156 -0.57 13.79 14.62
N ALA A 157 0.74 13.56 14.82
CA ALA A 157 1.58 14.28 15.81
C ALA A 157 3.09 14.00 15.64
N SER A 158 3.93 15.03 15.80
CA SER A 158 5.39 14.92 16.00
C SER A 158 5.92 16.13 16.82
N HIS A 159 7.13 16.04 17.37
CA HIS A 159 7.66 17.00 18.36
C HIS A 159 8.99 17.66 17.98
N CYS A 160 9.39 17.63 16.71
CA CYS A 160 10.74 18.04 16.29
C CYS A 160 10.89 19.54 15.94
N PRO A 161 11.97 20.22 16.42
CA PRO A 161 12.23 21.65 16.20
C PRO A 161 12.09 22.16 14.76
N SER A 162 12.46 21.40 13.73
CA SER A 162 12.40 21.89 12.34
C SER A 162 10.96 22.11 11.85
N TRP A 163 9.99 21.38 12.39
CA TRP A 163 8.57 21.62 12.16
C TRP A 163 8.06 22.88 12.88
N TRP A 164 8.59 23.17 14.08
CA TRP A 164 8.35 24.43 14.80
C TRP A 164 9.00 25.64 14.11
N GLY A 165 10.17 25.46 13.48
CA GLY A 165 10.88 26.53 12.79
C GLY A 165 10.36 26.87 11.38
N LEU A 166 9.35 26.14 10.88
CA LEU A 166 8.85 26.20 9.49
C LEU A 166 9.90 25.84 8.40
N THR A 167 11.07 25.34 8.78
CA THR A 167 12.16 24.90 7.89
C THR A 167 12.11 23.41 7.53
N ALA A 168 11.11 22.67 8.03
CA ALA A 168 10.97 21.24 7.76
C ALA A 168 10.99 20.90 6.26
N VAL A 169 10.30 21.67 5.41
CA VAL A 169 10.30 21.40 3.95
C VAL A 169 11.67 21.61 3.32
N ASN A 170 12.49 22.59 3.76
CA ASN A 170 13.87 22.74 3.29
C ASN A 170 14.68 21.44 3.49
N HIS A 171 14.51 20.76 4.63
CA HIS A 171 15.21 19.48 4.86
C HIS A 171 14.48 18.28 4.24
N MET A 172 13.19 18.40 3.91
CA MET A 172 12.33 17.31 3.41
C MET A 172 12.70 16.86 1.99
N PHE A 173 13.50 17.61 1.24
CA PHE A 173 14.05 17.14 -0.05
C PHE A 173 15.30 16.28 0.13
N GLU A 174 16.12 16.57 1.14
CA GLU A 174 17.38 15.89 1.44
C GLU A 174 17.17 14.64 2.32
N ALA A 175 16.20 14.70 3.22
CA ALA A 175 15.91 13.69 4.25
C ALA A 175 15.25 12.39 3.76
N GLN A 176 14.64 12.39 2.58
CA GLN A 176 13.84 11.26 2.06
C GLN A 176 14.72 10.04 1.81
N GLY A 177 14.27 8.82 2.14
CA GLY A 177 15.08 7.62 1.87
C GLY A 177 15.63 7.56 0.43
N ILE A 178 14.84 7.96 -0.56
CA ILE A 178 15.25 8.07 -1.97
C ILE A 178 14.64 9.35 -2.60
N PRO A 179 15.42 10.44 -2.80
CA PRO A 179 14.94 11.68 -3.43
C PRO A 179 14.81 11.56 -4.96
N SER A 180 14.20 12.55 -5.60
CA SER A 180 14.02 12.65 -7.07
C SER A 180 14.88 13.79 -7.66
N PRO A 181 15.05 13.89 -9.00
CA PRO A 181 15.73 15.03 -9.61
C PRO A 181 15.03 16.36 -9.31
N LEU A 182 13.70 16.33 -9.16
CA LEU A 182 12.88 17.52 -8.91
C LEU A 182 13.01 18.01 -7.46
N SER A 183 13.39 17.12 -6.52
CA SER A 183 13.76 17.50 -5.16
C SER A 183 14.92 18.51 -5.15
N TRP A 184 15.93 18.32 -6.01
CA TRP A 184 17.06 19.24 -6.17
C TRP A 184 16.61 20.61 -6.71
N PHE A 185 15.81 20.64 -7.78
CA PHE A 185 15.33 21.90 -8.38
C PHE A 185 14.46 22.72 -7.41
N ILE A 186 13.62 22.08 -6.59
CA ILE A 186 12.81 22.78 -5.60
C ILE A 186 13.66 23.31 -4.45
N GLN A 187 14.74 22.62 -4.05
CA GLN A 187 15.66 23.10 -3.01
C GLN A 187 16.36 24.42 -3.39
N GLN A 188 16.53 24.71 -4.69
CA GLN A 188 17.08 25.99 -5.16
C GLN A 188 16.05 27.15 -5.14
N LEU A 189 14.80 26.94 -4.69
CA LEU A 189 13.80 28.00 -4.55
C LEU A 189 14.01 28.85 -3.29
N PRO A 190 13.63 30.15 -3.30
CA PRO A 190 13.81 31.02 -2.14
C PRO A 190 13.12 30.51 -0.87
N ASP A 191 13.79 30.69 0.28
CA ASP A 191 13.35 30.29 1.62
C ASP A 191 11.87 30.61 1.94
N TRP A 192 11.38 31.78 1.51
CA TRP A 192 10.01 32.20 1.78
C TRP A 192 8.98 31.29 1.08
N TYR A 193 9.33 30.74 -0.09
CA TYR A 193 8.48 29.81 -0.83
C TYR A 193 8.48 28.42 -0.18
N LEU A 194 9.64 27.96 0.30
CA LEU A 194 9.75 26.69 1.02
C LEU A 194 9.01 26.72 2.38
N LYS A 195 9.09 27.84 3.12
CA LYS A 195 8.30 28.08 4.33
C LYS A 195 6.80 28.12 4.06
N LEU A 196 6.37 28.76 2.97
CA LEU A 196 4.97 28.73 2.51
C LEU A 196 4.55 27.29 2.14
N GLY A 197 5.44 26.50 1.54
CA GLY A 197 5.29 25.06 1.36
C GLY A 197 5.08 24.30 2.68
N THR A 198 5.88 24.57 3.71
CA THR A 198 5.70 23.98 5.06
C THR A 198 4.34 24.33 5.65
N ILE A 199 3.90 25.59 5.53
CA ILE A 199 2.59 26.02 6.00
C ILE A 199 1.46 25.32 5.22
N GLY A 200 1.56 25.25 3.89
CA GLY A 200 0.60 24.56 3.04
C GLY A 200 0.49 23.07 3.35
N LEU A 201 1.62 22.41 3.63
CA LEU A 201 1.69 21.02 4.11
C LEU A 201 0.98 20.85 5.46
N LEU A 202 1.32 21.69 6.46
CA LEU A 202 0.70 21.63 7.78
C LEU A 202 -0.81 21.91 7.74
N VAL A 203 -1.26 22.87 6.94
CA VAL A 203 -2.70 23.14 6.73
C VAL A 203 -3.39 21.98 6.00
N THR A 204 -2.72 21.35 5.02
CA THR A 204 -3.26 20.20 4.30
C THR A 204 -3.45 19.01 5.24
N GLU A 205 -2.45 18.64 6.03
CA GLU A 205 -2.60 17.48 6.91
C GLU A 205 -3.44 17.77 8.17
N ILE A 206 -3.40 18.98 8.77
CA ILE A 206 -4.15 19.29 10.00
C ILE A 206 -5.61 19.68 9.70
N ALA A 207 -5.85 20.61 8.77
CA ALA A 207 -7.16 21.25 8.62
C ALA A 207 -8.07 20.56 7.60
N VAL A 208 -7.51 19.98 6.54
CA VAL A 208 -8.30 19.36 5.46
C VAL A 208 -9.02 18.06 5.89
N PRO A 209 -8.47 17.19 6.75
CA PRO A 209 -9.20 16.01 7.23
C PRO A 209 -10.46 16.33 8.04
N LEU A 210 -10.52 17.49 8.70
CA LEU A 210 -11.74 17.95 9.37
C LEU A 210 -12.87 18.23 8.34
N LEU A 211 -12.51 18.59 7.11
CA LEU A 211 -13.47 18.80 6.01
C LEU A 211 -13.98 17.47 5.42
N TYR A 212 -13.35 16.33 5.69
CA TYR A 212 -13.85 15.01 5.25
C TYR A 212 -15.20 14.68 5.92
N PHE A 213 -15.34 15.06 7.20
CA PHE A 213 -16.56 14.88 8.00
C PHE A 213 -17.61 15.98 7.77
N ALA A 214 -17.35 16.97 6.91
CA ALA A 214 -18.27 18.07 6.67
C ALA A 214 -19.49 17.62 5.83
N PRO A 215 -20.73 17.88 6.27
CA PRO A 215 -21.94 17.53 5.52
C PRO A 215 -22.16 18.37 4.24
N ILE A 216 -21.27 19.34 3.98
CA ILE A 216 -21.32 20.21 2.80
C ILE A 216 -20.48 19.59 1.68
N ARG A 217 -21.14 19.03 0.66
CA ARG A 217 -20.49 18.39 -0.51
C ARG A 217 -19.30 19.17 -1.08
N ARG A 218 -19.39 20.50 -1.18
CA ARG A 218 -18.33 21.33 -1.75
C ARG A 218 -17.06 21.33 -0.90
N LEU A 219 -17.18 21.34 0.43
CA LEU A 219 -16.03 21.25 1.33
C LEU A 219 -15.33 19.89 1.19
N ARG A 220 -16.08 18.79 1.09
CA ARG A 220 -15.51 17.46 0.80
C ARG A 220 -14.82 17.39 -0.57
N LEU A 221 -15.38 18.03 -1.60
CA LEU A 221 -14.77 18.08 -2.94
C LEU A 221 -13.51 18.96 -2.96
N ALA A 222 -13.51 20.10 -2.26
CA ALA A 222 -12.30 20.90 -2.08
C ALA A 222 -11.22 20.09 -1.35
N ALA A 223 -11.60 19.41 -0.27
CA ALA A 223 -10.71 18.53 0.49
C ALA A 223 -10.13 17.38 -0.35
N PHE A 224 -10.95 16.76 -1.21
CA PHE A 224 -10.48 15.80 -2.22
C PHE A 224 -9.44 16.43 -3.15
N TYR A 225 -9.72 17.59 -3.74
CA TYR A 225 -8.82 18.23 -4.70
C TYR A 225 -7.51 18.69 -4.06
N THR A 226 -7.54 19.24 -2.83
CA THR A 226 -6.33 19.63 -2.09
C THR A 226 -5.48 18.40 -1.74
N GLN A 227 -6.09 17.33 -1.20
CA GLN A 227 -5.34 16.11 -0.87
C GLN A 227 -4.81 15.42 -2.14
N ALA A 228 -5.60 15.37 -3.22
CA ALA A 228 -5.17 14.78 -4.49
C ALA A 228 -4.00 15.55 -5.13
N ALA A 229 -4.05 16.88 -5.11
CA ALA A 229 -2.94 17.73 -5.55
C ALA A 229 -1.69 17.46 -4.70
N TYR A 230 -1.82 17.45 -3.37
CA TYR A 230 -0.70 17.18 -2.46
C TYR A 230 -0.06 15.79 -2.68
N GLN A 231 -0.87 14.73 -2.82
CA GLN A 231 -0.34 13.38 -3.08
C GLN A 231 0.33 13.27 -4.47
N VAL A 232 -0.17 13.98 -5.50
CA VAL A 232 0.51 14.08 -6.79
C VAL A 232 1.82 14.87 -6.67
N THR A 233 1.85 15.97 -5.92
CA THR A 233 3.08 16.70 -5.60
C THR A 233 4.11 15.78 -4.93
N LEU A 234 3.73 14.97 -3.92
CA LEU A 234 4.63 13.99 -3.31
C LEU A 234 5.25 13.00 -4.31
N MET A 235 4.50 12.52 -5.30
CA MET A 235 5.02 11.60 -6.33
C MET A 235 6.14 12.22 -7.19
N PHE A 236 6.07 13.53 -7.46
CA PHE A 236 7.14 14.23 -8.16
C PHE A 236 8.29 14.62 -7.21
N LEU A 237 7.99 14.92 -5.95
CA LEU A 237 8.95 15.38 -4.94
C LEU A 237 9.84 14.29 -4.35
N GLY A 238 9.52 13.00 -4.54
CA GLY A 238 10.24 11.91 -3.89
C GLY A 238 9.78 10.50 -4.27
N ASN A 239 10.68 9.52 -4.17
CA ASN A 239 10.40 8.12 -4.49
C ASN A 239 9.77 7.38 -3.30
N TYR A 240 8.60 7.85 -2.84
CA TYR A 240 7.82 7.26 -1.73
C TYR A 240 7.12 5.91 -2.08
N GLY A 241 7.70 5.14 -3.00
CA GLY A 241 7.15 3.88 -3.50
C GLY A 241 5.70 4.03 -3.99
N PHE A 242 4.79 3.24 -3.41
CA PHE A 242 3.36 3.29 -3.70
C PHE A 242 2.53 4.05 -2.65
N LEU A 243 3.15 4.67 -1.64
CA LEU A 243 2.43 5.35 -0.55
C LEU A 243 1.49 6.47 -1.04
N PRO A 244 1.91 7.40 -1.94
CA PRO A 244 1.02 8.47 -2.38
C PRO A 244 -0.11 7.97 -3.29
N LEU A 245 0.10 6.86 -4.01
CA LEU A 245 -0.94 6.20 -4.80
C LEU A 245 -2.03 5.61 -3.91
N LEU A 246 -1.65 5.05 -2.75
CA LEU A 246 -2.56 4.48 -1.77
C LEU A 246 -3.37 5.56 -1.06
N SER A 247 -2.73 6.65 -0.64
CA SER A 247 -3.40 7.84 -0.11
C SER A 247 -4.36 8.45 -1.13
N LEU A 248 -3.96 8.58 -2.40
CA LEU A 248 -4.81 9.08 -3.49
C LEU A 248 -6.01 8.16 -3.78
N ALA A 249 -5.85 6.83 -3.66
CA ALA A 249 -6.97 5.91 -3.79
C ALA A 249 -7.99 6.11 -2.65
N LEU A 250 -7.52 6.27 -1.41
CA LEU A 250 -8.38 6.45 -0.24
C LEU A 250 -9.26 7.71 -0.36
N THR A 251 -8.76 8.83 -0.91
CA THR A 251 -9.54 10.07 -1.04
C THR A 251 -10.72 9.97 -2.03
N PHE A 252 -10.77 8.95 -2.89
CA PHE A 252 -11.96 8.70 -3.74
C PHE A 252 -13.24 8.45 -2.92
N SER A 253 -13.14 8.13 -1.63
CA SER A 253 -14.31 8.06 -0.73
C SER A 253 -15.05 9.39 -0.56
N LEU A 254 -14.43 10.53 -0.91
CA LEU A 254 -15.01 11.88 -0.86
C LEU A 254 -15.82 12.24 -2.12
N LEU A 255 -15.77 11.41 -3.17
CA LEU A 255 -16.44 11.64 -4.46
C LEU A 255 -17.85 11.03 -4.49
N ASP A 256 -18.80 11.75 -5.09
CA ASP A 256 -20.15 11.26 -5.40
C ASP A 256 -20.23 10.73 -6.85
N ASP A 257 -21.12 9.77 -7.16
CA ASP A 257 -21.36 9.27 -8.54
C ASP A 257 -21.59 10.42 -9.54
N ASP A 258 -22.33 11.44 -9.09
CA ASP A 258 -22.56 12.69 -9.81
C ASP A 258 -21.28 13.31 -10.38
N HIS A 259 -20.22 13.40 -9.58
CA HIS A 259 -19.02 14.15 -9.93
C HIS A 259 -18.20 13.40 -10.99
N ILE A 260 -18.12 12.08 -10.85
CA ILE A 260 -17.46 11.20 -11.82
C ILE A 260 -18.30 11.13 -13.11
N SER A 261 -19.64 11.14 -13.03
CA SER A 261 -20.49 11.23 -14.23
C SER A 261 -20.24 12.52 -15.03
N TYR A 262 -19.99 13.63 -14.34
CA TYR A 262 -19.64 14.91 -14.97
C TYR A 262 -18.27 14.86 -15.65
N TRP A 263 -17.24 14.27 -15.00
CA TRP A 263 -15.95 13.99 -15.65
C TRP A 263 -16.08 13.08 -16.87
N LEU A 264 -16.97 12.09 -16.83
CA LEU A 264 -17.33 11.23 -17.96
C LEU A 264 -18.24 11.92 -19.00
N GLY A 265 -18.36 13.25 -18.98
CA GLY A 265 -19.11 14.04 -19.98
C GLY A 265 -20.63 13.95 -19.88
N HIS A 266 -21.20 13.30 -18.86
CA HIS A 266 -22.65 13.14 -18.70
C HIS A 266 -23.27 14.39 -18.07
N GLY A 267 -23.54 15.40 -18.89
CA GLY A 267 -24.12 16.68 -18.44
C GLY A 267 -25.50 16.53 -17.78
N LYS A 268 -25.63 16.97 -16.53
CA LYS A 268 -26.93 17.06 -15.85
C LYS A 268 -27.86 18.07 -16.53
N LYS A 269 -29.14 17.69 -16.66
CA LYS A 269 -30.22 18.63 -17.01
C LYS A 269 -30.37 19.67 -15.87
N LYS A 270 -30.22 20.96 -16.20
CA LYS A 270 -30.48 22.05 -15.26
C LYS A 270 -31.99 22.19 -15.06
N TYR A 271 -32.47 21.89 -13.85
CA TYR A 271 -33.83 22.22 -13.42
C TYR A 271 -33.86 23.64 -12.83
N ALA A 272 -34.98 24.34 -12.96
CA ALA A 272 -35.17 25.62 -12.30
C ALA A 272 -35.23 25.43 -10.77
N LYS A 273 -34.41 26.19 -10.02
CA LYS A 273 -34.47 26.21 -8.56
C LYS A 273 -35.70 27.00 -8.09
N THR A 274 -36.35 26.51 -7.04
CA THR A 274 -37.30 27.34 -6.26
C THR A 274 -36.56 28.36 -5.41
N TRP A 275 -37.23 29.45 -5.02
CA TRP A 275 -36.63 30.50 -4.15
C TRP A 275 -36.06 29.95 -2.85
N ALA A 276 -36.74 29.01 -2.19
CA ALA A 276 -36.24 28.35 -0.98
C ALA A 276 -34.95 27.56 -1.23
N GLN A 277 -34.84 26.85 -2.35
CA GLN A 277 -33.60 26.15 -2.75
C GLN A 277 -32.47 27.13 -3.11
N THR A 278 -32.79 28.29 -3.69
CA THR A 278 -31.82 29.36 -3.94
C THR A 278 -31.27 29.92 -2.64
N ILE A 279 -32.13 30.29 -1.69
CA ILE A 279 -31.76 30.78 -0.35
C ILE A 279 -30.93 29.74 0.41
N MET A 280 -31.35 28.47 0.44
CA MET A 280 -30.56 27.38 1.02
C MET A 280 -29.17 27.26 0.38
N SER A 281 -29.08 27.36 -0.96
CA SER A 281 -27.78 27.31 -1.63
C SER A 281 -26.90 28.55 -1.42
N LEU A 282 -27.49 29.71 -1.08
CA LEU A 282 -26.76 30.89 -0.66
C LEU A 282 -26.24 30.74 0.78
N MET A 283 -27.06 30.21 1.71
CA MET A 283 -26.64 29.94 3.08
C MET A 283 -25.51 28.92 3.14
N VAL A 284 -25.58 27.84 2.35
CA VAL A 284 -24.49 26.87 2.23
C VAL A 284 -23.21 27.50 1.66
N LEU A 285 -23.32 28.42 0.69
CA LEU A 285 -22.17 29.18 0.17
C LEU A 285 -21.58 30.15 1.22
N LEU A 286 -22.41 30.77 2.06
CA LEU A 286 -21.94 31.65 3.14
C LEU A 286 -21.19 30.85 4.23
N VAL A 287 -21.67 29.66 4.59
CA VAL A 287 -20.97 28.74 5.50
C VAL A 287 -19.67 28.22 4.88
N GLU A 288 -19.68 27.87 3.59
CA GLU A 288 -18.48 27.47 2.83
C GLU A 288 -17.41 28.57 2.84
N LEU A 289 -17.78 29.82 2.51
CA LEU A 289 -16.89 30.97 2.56
C LEU A 289 -16.40 31.28 3.98
N ALA A 290 -17.25 31.15 5.00
CA ALA A 290 -16.86 31.34 6.40
C ALA A 290 -15.83 30.29 6.86
N VAL A 291 -15.99 29.02 6.47
CA VAL A 291 -15.00 27.97 6.78
C VAL A 291 -13.64 28.27 6.13
N PHE A 292 -13.62 28.63 4.85
CA PHE A 292 -12.36 29.02 4.19
C PHE A 292 -11.75 30.29 4.80
N ALA A 293 -12.56 31.29 5.15
CA ALA A 293 -12.10 32.50 5.83
C ALA A 293 -11.48 32.19 7.21
N VAL A 294 -12.07 31.28 7.99
CA VAL A 294 -11.51 30.83 9.28
C VAL A 294 -10.19 30.08 9.09
N ILE A 295 -10.07 29.20 8.08
CA ILE A 295 -8.81 28.50 7.78
C ILE A 295 -7.71 29.50 7.36
N ILE A 296 -8.01 30.45 6.47
CA ILE A 296 -7.06 31.46 5.99
C ILE A 296 -6.65 32.42 7.11
N TYR A 297 -7.61 32.92 7.89
CA TYR A 297 -7.35 33.79 9.04
C TYR A 297 -6.54 33.07 10.13
N GLY A 298 -6.93 31.84 10.49
CA GLY A 298 -6.18 31.00 11.42
C GLY A 298 -4.75 30.78 10.94
N THR A 299 -4.54 30.46 9.66
CA THR A 299 -3.21 30.32 9.06
C THR A 299 -2.39 31.61 9.19
N LYS A 300 -2.98 32.79 8.91
CA LYS A 300 -2.30 34.07 9.10
C LYS A 300 -1.91 34.32 10.56
N VAL A 301 -2.80 34.01 11.51
CA VAL A 301 -2.59 34.24 12.95
C VAL A 301 -1.56 33.27 13.54
N PHE A 302 -1.66 31.96 13.26
CA PHE A 302 -0.79 30.94 13.84
C PHE A 302 0.64 30.94 13.26
N PHE A 303 0.83 31.44 12.03
CA PHE A 303 2.14 31.47 11.37
C PHE A 303 2.69 32.89 11.10
N THR A 304 2.08 33.92 11.70
CA THR A 304 2.41 35.36 11.58
C THR A 304 2.92 35.73 10.19
N LEU A 305 2.05 35.56 9.19
CA LEU A 305 2.38 35.79 7.79
C LEU A 305 2.44 37.30 7.50
N GLU A 306 3.67 37.81 7.41
CA GLU A 306 4.01 39.17 7.03
C GLU A 306 4.53 39.16 5.58
N ILE A 307 3.95 40.03 4.75
CA ILE A 307 4.30 40.16 3.34
C ILE A 307 5.01 41.50 3.17
N ASP A 308 6.30 41.44 2.89
CA ASP A 308 7.08 42.61 2.49
C ASP A 308 6.92 42.82 0.98
N TRP A 309 6.19 43.87 0.62
CA TRP A 309 5.90 44.23 -0.76
C TRP A 309 7.06 44.93 -1.47
N GLU A 310 8.06 45.45 -0.74
CA GLU A 310 9.22 46.11 -1.32
C GLU A 310 10.29 45.06 -1.69
N THR A 311 10.63 44.15 -0.78
CA THR A 311 11.57 43.05 -1.08
C THR A 311 10.93 41.88 -1.84
N LYS A 312 9.58 41.82 -1.90
CA LYS A 312 8.79 40.67 -2.40
C LYS A 312 9.06 39.37 -1.65
N THR A 313 9.48 39.46 -0.38
CA THR A 313 9.68 38.29 0.48
C THR A 313 8.51 38.11 1.46
N MET A 314 8.27 36.87 1.89
CA MET A 314 7.34 36.59 2.97
C MET A 314 8.09 36.11 4.20
N THR A 315 7.92 36.81 5.31
CA THR A 315 8.40 36.38 6.63
C THR A 315 7.28 35.62 7.34
N SER A 316 7.65 34.50 7.97
CA SER A 316 6.74 33.64 8.73
C SER A 316 7.49 33.01 9.91
N LYS A 317 6.77 32.84 11.01
CA LYS A 317 7.25 32.28 12.29
C LYS A 317 6.06 31.62 12.99
N THR A 318 6.28 30.60 13.82
CA THR A 318 5.18 30.06 14.65
C THR A 318 4.82 31.06 15.76
N ALA A 319 3.56 31.46 15.81
CA ALA A 319 3.03 32.43 16.78
C ALA A 319 2.79 31.85 18.19
N PHE A 320 3.04 30.55 18.37
CA PHE A 320 2.67 29.77 19.53
C PHE A 320 3.80 28.82 19.94
N THR A 321 3.95 28.60 21.24
CA THR A 321 5.00 27.73 21.80
C THR A 321 4.58 26.26 21.81
N GLN A 322 5.56 25.36 21.89
CA GLN A 322 5.33 23.91 22.03
C GLN A 322 4.43 23.56 23.22
N GLN A 323 4.54 24.29 24.34
CA GLN A 323 3.69 24.09 25.52
C GLN A 323 2.24 24.58 25.28
N GLN A 324 2.05 25.70 24.59
CA GLN A 324 0.72 26.20 24.21
C GLN A 324 0.03 25.22 23.25
N PHE A 325 0.77 24.66 22.28
CA PHE A 325 0.23 23.63 21.38
C PHE A 325 -0.11 22.33 22.12
N GLY A 326 0.72 21.86 23.05
CA GLY A 326 0.40 20.68 23.86
C GLY A 326 -0.90 20.86 24.66
N ASN A 327 -1.15 22.07 25.17
CA ASN A 327 -2.41 22.40 25.83
C ASN A 327 -3.59 22.52 24.85
N TRP A 328 -3.37 23.04 23.63
CA TRP A 328 -4.37 23.05 22.56
C TRP A 328 -4.72 21.64 22.07
N LEU A 329 -3.73 20.75 21.92
CA LEU A 329 -3.94 19.35 21.53
C LEU A 329 -4.80 18.64 22.59
N LYS A 330 -4.48 18.81 23.88
CA LYS A 330 -5.31 18.32 24.99
C LYS A 330 -6.76 18.84 24.97
N LEU A 331 -6.98 20.07 24.47
CA LEU A 331 -8.30 20.66 24.32
C LEU A 331 -9.06 20.11 23.10
N VAL A 332 -8.36 19.79 22.01
CA VAL A 332 -8.97 19.43 20.71
C VAL A 332 -9.12 17.92 20.49
N THR A 333 -8.21 17.08 20.99
CA THR A 333 -8.24 15.61 20.80
C THR A 333 -9.52 14.95 21.33
N GLY A 334 -10.09 15.47 22.44
CA GLY A 334 -11.37 14.99 22.96
C GLY A 334 -12.55 15.32 22.03
N PRO A 335 -12.78 16.60 21.71
CA PRO A 335 -13.78 17.04 20.73
C PRO A 335 -13.68 16.39 19.34
N THR A 336 -12.48 16.16 18.78
CA THR A 336 -12.35 15.51 17.47
C THR A 336 -12.83 14.07 17.48
N ILE A 337 -12.54 13.31 18.54
CA ILE A 337 -13.10 11.95 18.74
C ILE A 337 -14.63 12.02 18.78
N TRP A 338 -15.21 12.98 19.52
CA TRP A 338 -16.67 13.14 19.58
C TRP A 338 -17.31 13.58 18.26
N VAL A 339 -16.66 14.43 17.46
CA VAL A 339 -17.11 14.74 16.08
C VAL A 339 -17.10 13.48 15.22
N GLY A 340 -16.07 12.64 15.33
CA GLY A 340 -16.00 11.33 14.67
C GLY A 340 -17.13 10.38 15.10
N VAL A 341 -17.39 10.27 16.41
CA VAL A 341 -18.49 9.46 16.97
C VAL A 341 -19.86 9.96 16.47
N LEU A 342 -20.09 11.27 16.47
CA LEU A 342 -21.35 11.86 16.00
C LEU A 342 -21.55 11.65 14.49
N SER A 343 -20.49 11.83 13.68
CA SER A 343 -20.52 11.57 12.24
C SER A 343 -20.79 10.10 11.93
N LEU A 344 -20.08 9.17 12.58
CA LEU A 344 -20.30 7.74 12.42
C LEU A 344 -21.71 7.32 12.87
N THR A 345 -22.20 7.86 13.98
CA THR A 345 -23.57 7.60 14.47
C THR A 345 -24.62 8.10 13.46
N TRP A 346 -24.41 9.28 12.87
CA TRP A 346 -25.29 9.83 11.84
C TRP A 346 -25.35 8.93 10.60
N GLU A 347 -24.19 8.51 10.05
CA GLU A 347 -24.15 7.63 8.89
C GLU A 347 -24.75 6.24 9.18
N VAL A 348 -24.49 5.67 10.36
CA VAL A 348 -25.10 4.40 10.80
C VAL A 348 -26.63 4.52 10.89
N VAL A 349 -27.17 5.61 11.46
CA VAL A 349 -28.62 5.83 11.55
C VAL A 349 -29.23 6.13 10.16
N ALA A 350 -28.57 6.93 9.32
CA ALA A 350 -29.02 7.22 7.96
C ALA A 350 -29.08 5.94 7.10
N ALA A 351 -28.08 5.07 7.21
CA ALA A 351 -28.06 3.75 6.56
C ALA A 351 -29.18 2.83 7.08
N MET A 352 -29.45 2.84 8.40
CA MET A 352 -30.55 2.08 9.01
C MET A 352 -31.91 2.50 8.42
N LEU A 353 -32.18 3.81 8.40
CA LEU A 353 -33.40 4.39 7.83
C LEU A 353 -33.52 4.06 6.34
N GLY A 354 -32.42 4.12 5.59
CA GLY A 354 -32.35 3.71 4.19
C GLY A 354 -32.75 2.25 3.96
N CYS A 355 -32.37 1.34 4.86
CA CYS A 355 -32.76 -0.08 4.80
C CYS A 355 -34.24 -0.29 5.14
N VAL A 356 -34.76 0.42 6.14
CA VAL A 356 -36.19 0.37 6.52
C VAL A 356 -37.11 0.87 5.40
N CYS A 357 -36.62 1.74 4.51
CA CYS A 357 -37.37 2.27 3.36
C CYS A 357 -37.44 1.32 2.14
N VAL A 358 -36.77 0.16 2.14
CA VAL A 358 -36.79 -0.78 1.01
C VAL A 358 -38.15 -1.48 0.88
N ARG A 359 -38.61 -1.75 -0.36
CA ARG A 359 -39.89 -2.46 -0.60
C ARG A 359 -39.73 -3.97 -0.44
N GLY A 360 -40.61 -4.60 0.34
CA GLY A 360 -40.67 -6.04 0.57
C GLY A 360 -39.93 -6.50 1.83
N CYS A 361 -40.56 -7.38 2.63
CA CYS A 361 -40.06 -7.75 3.96
C CYS A 361 -38.69 -8.46 3.93
N LEU A 362 -38.49 -9.40 3.00
CA LEU A 362 -37.22 -10.12 2.84
C LEU A 362 -36.04 -9.17 2.50
N TRP A 363 -36.28 -8.18 1.64
CA TRP A 363 -35.26 -7.18 1.28
C TRP A 363 -34.97 -6.18 2.41
N LYS A 364 -35.97 -5.85 3.25
CA LYS A 364 -35.74 -5.11 4.49
C LYS A 364 -34.89 -5.93 5.47
N LEU A 365 -35.23 -7.20 5.70
CA LEU A 365 -34.49 -8.08 6.62
C LEU A 365 -33.04 -8.27 6.16
N TRP A 366 -32.83 -8.56 4.86
CA TRP A 366 -31.49 -8.66 4.28
C TRP A 366 -30.70 -7.35 4.39
N GLY A 367 -31.33 -6.22 4.08
CA GLY A 367 -30.73 -4.89 4.25
C GLY A 367 -30.35 -4.57 5.71
N LEU A 368 -31.18 -4.97 6.68
CA LEU A 368 -30.91 -4.81 8.10
C LEU A 368 -29.80 -5.73 8.61
N VAL A 369 -29.73 -6.99 8.13
CA VAL A 369 -28.62 -7.91 8.43
C VAL A 369 -27.30 -7.36 7.87
N GLN A 370 -27.29 -6.88 6.63
CA GLN A 370 -26.13 -6.21 6.05
C GLN A 370 -25.75 -4.97 6.87
N TRP A 371 -26.70 -4.07 7.13
CA TRP A 371 -26.48 -2.87 7.95
C TRP A 371 -25.88 -3.20 9.32
N ALA A 372 -26.38 -4.23 10.02
CA ALA A 372 -25.86 -4.62 11.34
C ALA A 372 -24.40 -5.07 11.27
N VAL A 373 -24.04 -5.89 10.26
CA VAL A 373 -22.65 -6.31 10.01
C VAL A 373 -21.76 -5.09 9.76
N PHE A 374 -22.16 -4.15 8.91
CA PHE A 374 -21.30 -3.00 8.58
C PHE A 374 -21.26 -1.91 9.66
N ALA A 375 -22.35 -1.71 10.40
CA ALA A 375 -22.35 -0.86 11.58
C ALA A 375 -21.39 -1.42 12.65
N SER A 376 -21.47 -2.72 12.95
CA SER A 376 -20.54 -3.36 13.91
C SER A 376 -19.09 -3.30 13.43
N ALA A 377 -18.81 -3.54 12.15
CA ALA A 377 -17.46 -3.46 11.59
C ALA A 377 -16.91 -2.03 11.63
N ALA A 378 -17.69 -1.03 11.23
CA ALA A 378 -17.28 0.37 11.23
C ALA A 378 -17.05 0.91 12.66
N VAL A 379 -17.93 0.58 13.61
CA VAL A 379 -17.75 0.93 15.03
C VAL A 379 -16.54 0.23 15.64
N THR A 380 -16.29 -1.04 15.30
CA THR A 380 -15.11 -1.79 15.78
C THR A 380 -13.81 -1.18 15.25
N VAL A 381 -13.72 -0.90 13.94
CA VAL A 381 -12.56 -0.24 13.34
C VAL A 381 -12.35 1.14 13.96
N PHE A 382 -13.41 1.96 14.07
CA PHE A 382 -13.33 3.28 14.70
C PHE A 382 -12.80 3.21 16.15
N ALA A 383 -13.37 2.33 16.98
CA ALA A 383 -12.95 2.18 18.37
C ALA A 383 -11.48 1.74 18.49
N ILE A 384 -11.04 0.81 17.66
CA ILE A 384 -9.64 0.35 17.63
C ILE A 384 -8.71 1.46 17.11
N SER A 385 -9.11 2.26 16.10
CA SER A 385 -8.36 3.43 15.62
C SER A 385 -8.22 4.56 16.64
N VAL A 386 -9.15 4.69 17.60
CA VAL A 386 -9.04 5.68 18.68
C VAL A 386 -7.87 5.37 19.63
N VAL A 387 -7.40 4.11 19.71
CA VAL A 387 -6.24 3.73 20.54
C VAL A 387 -4.95 4.44 20.10
N PRO A 388 -4.39 4.24 18.89
CA PRO A 388 -3.19 4.93 18.45
C PRO A 388 -3.39 6.45 18.26
N TYR A 389 -4.61 6.89 17.91
CA TYR A 389 -4.92 8.33 17.88
C TYR A 389 -4.74 8.98 19.27
N SER A 390 -5.20 8.29 20.34
CA SER A 390 -5.04 8.78 21.71
C SER A 390 -3.63 8.63 22.29
N SER A 391 -2.80 7.71 21.79
CA SER A 391 -1.44 7.49 22.32
C SER A 391 -0.51 8.68 22.10
N MET A 392 -0.90 9.61 21.20
CA MET A 392 -0.23 10.88 20.98
C MET A 392 -0.40 11.88 22.13
N GLU A 393 -1.35 11.65 23.06
CA GLU A 393 -1.49 12.41 24.30
C GLU A 393 -1.76 11.46 25.48
N GLN A 394 -0.72 11.24 26.29
CA GLN A 394 -0.68 10.22 27.34
C GLN A 394 -1.83 10.34 28.36
N VAL A 395 -2.36 11.56 28.57
CA VAL A 395 -3.54 11.82 29.41
C VAL A 395 -4.80 11.15 28.86
N TYR A 396 -5.03 11.12 27.54
CA TYR A 396 -6.21 10.50 26.94
C TYR A 396 -6.06 8.99 26.73
N SER A 397 -4.85 8.51 26.40
CA SER A 397 -4.55 7.07 26.38
C SER A 397 -4.95 6.38 27.70
N SER A 398 -4.75 7.04 28.84
CA SER A 398 -5.17 6.54 30.15
C SER A 398 -6.69 6.35 30.32
N LYS A 399 -7.51 7.08 29.55
CA LYS A 399 -8.99 7.15 29.69
C LYS A 399 -9.77 6.21 28.78
N ILE A 400 -9.13 5.54 27.82
CA ILE A 400 -9.80 4.58 26.93
C ILE A 400 -10.22 3.33 27.71
N LEU A 401 -11.43 2.82 27.42
CA LEU A 401 -11.96 1.57 27.96
C LEU A 401 -10.96 0.39 27.79
N PRO A 402 -10.67 -0.39 28.84
CA PRO A 402 -9.65 -1.45 28.78
C PRO A 402 -9.96 -2.52 27.72
N GLU A 403 -11.24 -2.82 27.48
CA GLU A 403 -11.72 -3.76 26.46
C GLU A 403 -11.30 -3.33 25.05
N VAL A 404 -11.29 -2.02 24.77
CA VAL A 404 -10.89 -1.46 23.47
C VAL A 404 -9.37 -1.58 23.27
N ARG A 405 -8.58 -1.43 24.34
CA ARG A 405 -7.12 -1.67 24.31
C ARG A 405 -6.80 -3.15 24.13
N GLN A 406 -7.57 -4.03 24.75
CA GLN A 406 -7.46 -5.48 24.55
C GLN A 406 -7.85 -5.90 23.12
N ALA A 407 -8.91 -5.31 22.56
CA ALA A 407 -9.28 -5.53 21.16
C ALA A 407 -8.16 -5.07 20.20
N TYR A 408 -7.52 -3.92 20.48
CA TYR A 408 -6.36 -3.46 19.72
C TYR A 408 -5.19 -4.47 19.77
N SER A 409 -4.79 -4.97 20.95
CA SER A 409 -3.65 -5.91 21.06
C SER A 409 -3.89 -7.30 20.43
N LEU A 410 -5.15 -7.70 20.25
CA LEU A 410 -5.51 -8.89 19.47
C LEU A 410 -5.39 -8.66 17.95
N VAL A 411 -5.61 -7.42 17.51
CA VAL A 411 -5.67 -7.01 16.10
C VAL A 411 -4.33 -6.50 15.56
N GLU A 412 -3.47 -5.98 16.42
CA GLU A 412 -2.11 -5.50 16.14
C GLU A 412 -1.27 -6.53 15.35
N ARG A 413 -1.35 -7.82 15.73
CA ARG A 413 -0.69 -8.94 15.01
C ARG A 413 -1.09 -9.06 13.54
N TYR A 414 -2.27 -8.60 13.15
CA TYR A 414 -2.77 -8.62 11.78
C TYR A 414 -2.53 -7.28 11.03
N ARG A 415 -1.93 -6.28 11.69
CA ARG A 415 -1.74 -4.90 11.20
C ARG A 415 -3.00 -4.29 10.55
N LEU A 416 -4.16 -4.42 11.20
CA LEU A 416 -5.41 -3.80 10.71
C LEU A 416 -5.59 -2.34 11.14
N VAL A 417 -4.83 -1.89 12.15
CA VAL A 417 -4.77 -0.52 12.66
C VAL A 417 -3.38 -0.29 13.25
N SER A 418 -2.68 0.73 12.77
CA SER A 418 -1.31 1.12 13.18
C SER A 418 -1.27 2.57 13.66
N ALA A 419 -0.22 2.93 14.38
CA ALA A 419 0.15 4.34 14.58
C ALA A 419 0.96 4.83 13.36
N TYR A 420 0.57 5.96 12.78
CA TYR A 420 1.27 6.62 11.68
C TYR A 420 1.93 7.91 12.15
N SER A 421 3.20 8.06 11.81
CA SER A 421 3.97 9.29 11.99
C SER A 421 4.97 9.44 10.86
N LEU A 422 4.93 10.55 10.11
CA LEU A 422 6.13 11.03 9.43
C LEU A 422 7.26 11.17 10.47
N ASP A 423 8.50 10.97 10.03
CA ASP A 423 9.68 10.86 10.90
C ASP A 423 9.63 11.91 12.02
N SER A 424 9.40 11.43 13.24
CA SER A 424 9.01 12.29 14.37
C SER A 424 10.12 13.25 14.79
N ARG A 425 11.34 12.97 14.31
CA ARG A 425 12.47 13.87 14.18
C ARG A 425 12.81 14.06 12.71
N MET A 426 12.79 15.33 12.25
CA MET A 426 13.30 15.70 10.94
C MET A 426 14.78 15.29 10.83
N THR A 427 15.09 14.41 9.89
CA THR A 427 16.45 14.01 9.55
C THR A 427 17.06 15.00 8.55
N GLY A 428 18.36 14.90 8.28
CA GLY A 428 19.03 15.79 7.31
C GLY A 428 19.29 17.24 7.76
N VAL A 429 18.86 17.64 8.96
CA VAL A 429 19.00 19.03 9.45
C VAL A 429 20.47 19.49 9.47
N ASP A 430 21.36 18.65 9.99
CA ASP A 430 22.80 18.87 10.00
C ASP A 430 23.50 18.14 8.83
N GLY A 431 22.81 17.99 7.70
CA GLY A 431 23.20 17.12 6.58
C GLY A 431 22.61 15.71 6.66
N ARG A 432 22.30 15.13 5.50
CA ARG A 432 21.74 13.78 5.35
C ARG A 432 22.80 12.73 5.67
N SER A 433 22.69 12.06 6.81
CA SER A 433 23.55 10.93 7.17
C SER A 433 23.34 9.76 6.21
N GLU A 434 24.40 9.28 5.56
CA GLU A 434 24.39 8.12 4.67
C GLU A 434 25.61 7.22 4.94
N VAL A 435 25.36 5.92 5.08
CA VAL A 435 26.43 4.91 5.18
C VAL A 435 26.96 4.60 3.80
N VAL A 436 28.26 4.85 3.60
CA VAL A 436 29.04 4.43 2.43
C VAL A 436 29.79 3.14 2.80
N LEU A 437 29.66 2.11 1.97
CA LEU A 437 30.34 0.83 2.17
C LEU A 437 31.61 0.78 1.33
N GLU A 438 32.73 0.35 1.91
CA GLU A 438 34.03 0.34 1.25
C GLU A 438 34.68 -1.04 1.34
N GLY A 439 35.16 -1.56 0.21
CA GLY A 439 35.90 -2.81 0.12
C GLY A 439 37.37 -2.62 -0.19
N SER A 440 38.18 -3.61 0.18
CA SER A 440 39.61 -3.62 -0.09
C SER A 440 40.16 -5.05 -0.23
N MET A 441 41.23 -5.21 -1.03
CA MET A 441 41.99 -6.45 -1.16
C MET A 441 43.26 -6.47 -0.30
N ASP A 442 43.79 -5.28 0.03
CA ASP A 442 45.11 -5.07 0.64
C ASP A 442 45.03 -4.35 2.01
N LYS A 443 43.85 -3.87 2.41
CA LYS A 443 43.55 -3.02 3.58
C LYS A 443 44.03 -1.56 3.48
N TYR A 444 44.68 -1.18 2.37
CA TYR A 444 45.21 0.18 2.13
C TYR A 444 44.42 0.91 1.04
N THR A 445 44.17 0.22 -0.07
CA THR A 445 43.39 0.69 -1.21
C THR A 445 41.92 0.34 -0.99
N TRP A 446 41.11 1.35 -0.65
CA TRP A 446 39.66 1.20 -0.45
C TRP A 446 38.90 1.67 -1.68
N LYS A 447 37.85 0.94 -2.06
CA LYS A 447 36.91 1.30 -3.13
C LYS A 447 35.49 1.28 -2.60
N GLU A 448 34.76 2.35 -2.87
CA GLU A 448 33.34 2.47 -2.52
C GLU A 448 32.50 1.49 -3.35
N ILE A 449 31.51 0.88 -2.70
CA ILE A 449 30.51 0.02 -3.33
C ILE A 449 29.27 0.90 -3.53
N GLU A 450 29.06 1.36 -4.76
CA GLU A 450 27.90 2.16 -5.13
C GLU A 450 26.60 1.33 -5.06
N PHE A 451 25.50 1.99 -4.70
CA PHE A 451 24.15 1.42 -4.68
C PHE A 451 23.32 2.01 -5.83
N MET A 452 22.30 1.27 -6.29
CA MET A 452 21.55 1.58 -7.51
C MET A 452 20.59 2.79 -7.37
N TYR A 453 20.06 3.05 -6.18
CA TYR A 453 19.00 4.04 -5.97
C TYR A 453 19.28 5.02 -4.82
N LYS A 454 20.06 4.61 -3.82
CA LYS A 454 20.60 5.43 -2.74
C LYS A 454 21.60 6.48 -3.27
N PRO A 455 21.61 7.73 -2.75
CA PRO A 455 22.71 8.67 -2.97
C PRO A 455 24.07 8.10 -2.56
N GLY A 456 25.10 8.35 -3.38
CA GLY A 456 26.46 7.85 -3.14
C GLY A 456 27.49 8.68 -3.91
N ASN A 457 27.53 8.51 -5.23
CA ASN A 457 28.42 9.29 -6.10
C ASN A 457 27.96 10.76 -6.20
N VAL A 458 28.88 11.69 -5.96
CA VAL A 458 28.58 13.15 -5.95
C VAL A 458 28.20 13.71 -7.32
N GLY A 459 28.68 13.11 -8.41
CA GLY A 459 28.38 13.52 -9.78
C GLY A 459 27.05 13.01 -10.33
N VAL A 460 26.32 12.16 -9.59
CA VAL A 460 25.13 11.45 -10.10
C VAL A 460 23.84 12.08 -9.59
N ALA A 461 22.93 12.39 -10.52
CA ALA A 461 21.60 12.92 -10.23
C ALA A 461 20.71 11.87 -9.52
N PRO A 462 19.82 12.25 -8.58
CA PRO A 462 18.91 11.31 -7.93
C PRO A 462 17.97 10.63 -8.94
N PRO A 463 17.78 9.31 -8.93
CA PRO A 463 16.98 8.61 -9.94
C PRO A 463 15.46 8.76 -9.74
N VAL A 464 14.68 8.50 -10.79
CA VAL A 464 13.22 8.33 -10.71
C VAL A 464 12.91 6.83 -10.69
N VAL A 465 12.42 6.35 -9.55
CA VAL A 465 12.30 4.93 -9.21
C VAL A 465 10.84 4.52 -9.02
N ALA A 466 9.99 5.42 -8.52
CA ALA A 466 8.57 5.15 -8.29
C ALA A 466 7.87 4.66 -9.58
N PRO A 467 6.98 3.64 -9.51
CA PRO A 467 6.43 3.00 -8.30
C PRO A 467 7.28 1.85 -7.71
N HIS A 468 8.48 1.57 -8.24
CA HIS A 468 9.38 0.60 -7.61
C HIS A 468 9.92 1.13 -6.29
N GLN A 469 10.18 0.21 -5.37
CA GLN A 469 10.50 0.49 -3.97
C GLN A 469 11.65 -0.44 -3.53
N PRO A 470 12.91 -0.02 -3.72
CA PRO A 470 14.09 -0.81 -3.35
C PRO A 470 14.29 -0.75 -1.83
N ARG A 471 14.17 -1.92 -1.20
CA ARG A 471 14.07 -2.08 0.26
C ARG A 471 15.44 -2.02 0.94
N LEU A 472 16.51 -2.38 0.23
CA LEU A 472 17.89 -2.29 0.71
C LEU A 472 18.36 -0.84 0.81
N ASP A 473 18.27 -0.08 -0.29
CA ASP A 473 18.63 1.34 -0.37
C ASP A 473 17.90 2.17 0.70
N TRP A 474 16.60 1.91 0.92
CA TRP A 474 15.83 2.59 1.96
C TRP A 474 16.28 2.18 3.37
N GLN A 475 16.47 0.89 3.66
CA GLN A 475 17.01 0.47 4.97
C GLN A 475 18.43 1.04 5.21
N MET A 476 19.27 1.15 4.18
CA MET A 476 20.59 1.79 4.26
C MET A 476 20.52 3.30 4.60
N SER A 477 19.40 3.97 4.35
CA SER A 477 19.19 5.37 4.78
C SER A 477 18.55 5.47 6.18
N LEU A 478 17.77 4.46 6.61
CA LEU A 478 17.29 4.36 8.00
C LEU A 478 18.42 3.98 8.98
N ALA A 479 19.26 2.99 8.63
CA ALA A 479 20.37 2.56 9.48
C ALA A 479 21.42 3.66 9.69
N ALA A 480 21.58 4.57 8.73
CA ALA A 480 22.45 5.74 8.83
C ALA A 480 22.01 6.77 9.90
N GLN A 481 20.81 6.60 10.47
CA GLN A 481 20.25 7.44 11.54
C GLN A 481 20.44 6.83 12.94
N GLY A 482 20.91 5.57 13.01
CA GLY A 482 21.16 4.84 14.24
C GLY A 482 22.58 4.29 14.29
N LEU A 483 22.85 3.39 15.24
CA LEU A 483 24.15 2.71 15.33
C LEU A 483 24.14 1.40 14.54
N ALA A 484 25.26 1.03 13.91
CA ALA A 484 25.35 -0.23 13.17
C ALA A 484 25.05 -1.47 14.03
N LYS A 485 25.39 -1.43 15.32
CA LYS A 485 25.07 -2.48 16.32
C LYS A 485 23.56 -2.66 16.58
N GLN A 486 22.71 -1.73 16.14
CA GLN A 486 21.25 -1.83 16.22
C GLN A 486 20.64 -2.47 14.95
N ASN A 487 21.45 -2.71 13.91
CA ASN A 487 21.03 -3.16 12.59
C ASN A 487 21.64 -4.55 12.27
N PRO A 488 21.09 -5.66 12.79
CA PRO A 488 21.66 -7.00 12.60
C PRO A 488 21.75 -7.41 11.13
N TRP A 489 20.79 -6.97 10.31
CA TRP A 489 20.79 -7.17 8.87
C TRP A 489 22.02 -6.58 8.18
N PHE A 490 22.60 -5.49 8.70
CA PHE A 490 23.80 -4.87 8.14
C PHE A 490 25.05 -5.73 8.37
N THR A 491 25.18 -6.33 9.55
CA THR A 491 26.24 -7.33 9.84
C THR A 491 26.13 -8.51 8.88
N SER A 492 24.90 -8.95 8.58
CA SER A 492 24.64 -10.01 7.60
C SER A 492 25.02 -9.59 6.18
N LEU A 493 24.69 -8.37 5.75
CA LEU A 493 25.07 -7.83 4.43
C LEU A 493 26.60 -7.80 4.25
N VAL A 494 27.34 -7.31 5.25
CA VAL A 494 28.81 -7.30 5.24
C VAL A 494 29.36 -8.72 5.12
N HIS A 495 28.82 -9.67 5.87
CA HIS A 495 29.21 -11.07 5.78
C HIS A 495 28.90 -11.69 4.40
N CYS A 496 27.73 -11.43 3.82
CA CYS A 496 27.36 -11.89 2.47
C CYS A 496 28.27 -11.32 1.38
N LEU A 497 28.73 -10.08 1.51
CA LEU A 497 29.63 -9.44 0.54
C LEU A 497 31.09 -9.93 0.67
N LEU A 498 31.58 -10.22 1.89
CA LEU A 498 32.86 -10.91 2.09
C LEU A 498 32.84 -12.35 1.54
N GLN A 499 31.69 -13.04 1.64
CA GLN A 499 31.47 -14.35 1.02
C GLN A 499 31.15 -14.30 -0.49
N GLY A 500 31.23 -13.12 -1.11
CA GLY A 500 30.63 -12.84 -2.41
C GLY A 500 31.10 -13.76 -3.54
N ASN A 501 30.13 -14.30 -4.29
CA ASN A 501 30.39 -14.93 -5.58
C ASN A 501 30.61 -13.86 -6.68
N LYS A 502 31.09 -14.27 -7.85
CA LYS A 502 31.23 -13.37 -9.02
C LYS A 502 29.91 -12.67 -9.34
N ASP A 503 30.03 -11.40 -9.65
CA ASP A 503 28.96 -10.57 -10.18
C ASP A 503 29.41 -9.99 -11.51
N ASP A 504 28.59 -10.11 -12.54
CA ASP A 504 28.88 -9.61 -13.88
C ASP A 504 28.44 -8.13 -14.06
N SER A 505 27.88 -7.52 -13.01
CA SER A 505 27.49 -6.11 -13.00
C SER A 505 28.72 -5.20 -13.21
N ALA A 506 28.72 -4.48 -14.34
CA ALA A 506 29.84 -3.62 -14.75
C ALA A 506 30.12 -2.44 -13.80
N GLN A 507 29.18 -2.11 -12.92
CA GLN A 507 29.32 -1.06 -11.91
C GLN A 507 29.92 -1.58 -10.59
N TYR A 508 30.01 -2.90 -10.36
CA TYR A 508 30.56 -3.45 -9.11
C TYR A 508 32.10 -3.56 -9.15
N PRO A 509 32.85 -2.86 -8.28
CA PRO A 509 34.32 -2.84 -8.33
C PRO A 509 35.01 -4.15 -7.91
N PHE A 510 34.26 -5.12 -7.38
CA PHE A 510 34.73 -6.45 -6.95
C PHE A 510 34.09 -7.60 -7.76
N SER A 511 33.62 -7.29 -8.97
CA SER A 511 33.02 -8.25 -9.94
C SER A 511 33.88 -9.49 -10.21
N GLN A 512 35.21 -9.33 -10.27
CA GLN A 512 36.14 -10.43 -10.58
C GLN A 512 36.42 -11.37 -9.41
N ALA A 513 36.48 -10.85 -8.19
CA ALA A 513 36.75 -11.55 -6.94
C ALA A 513 36.27 -10.71 -5.74
N PRO A 514 35.69 -11.31 -4.69
CA PRO A 514 35.14 -10.59 -3.54
C PRO A 514 36.21 -9.83 -2.74
N PRO A 515 35.82 -8.75 -2.03
CA PRO A 515 36.73 -8.00 -1.17
C PRO A 515 37.19 -8.86 0.02
N VAL A 516 38.47 -8.75 0.39
CA VAL A 516 39.06 -9.43 1.56
C VAL A 516 38.67 -8.71 2.85
N TYR A 517 38.57 -7.39 2.79
CA TYR A 517 38.18 -6.52 3.88
C TYR A 517 36.98 -5.65 3.49
N LEU A 518 36.05 -5.44 4.43
CA LEU A 518 34.97 -4.46 4.32
C LEU A 518 34.96 -3.56 5.55
N ARG A 519 34.72 -2.26 5.33
CA ARG A 519 34.39 -1.27 6.37
C ARG A 519 33.19 -0.44 5.92
N ALA A 520 32.60 0.33 6.83
CA ALA A 520 31.59 1.31 6.46
C ALA A 520 31.82 2.65 7.15
N SER A 521 31.69 3.72 6.38
CA SER A 521 31.97 5.09 6.78
C SER A 521 30.68 5.91 6.73
N LEU A 522 30.38 6.68 7.78
CA LEU A 522 29.24 7.57 7.81
C LEU A 522 29.63 8.92 7.20
N TYR A 523 28.92 9.32 6.16
CA TYR A 523 29.06 10.63 5.52
C TYR A 523 27.79 11.46 5.73
N LYS A 524 27.95 12.77 5.74
CA LYS A 524 26.84 13.73 5.66
C LYS A 524 26.79 14.29 4.25
N TYR A 525 25.63 14.19 3.61
CA TYR A 525 25.35 14.68 2.26
C TYR A 525 24.45 15.92 2.30
N TRP A 526 24.69 16.84 1.37
CA TRP A 526 23.84 18.00 1.06
C TRP A 526 23.72 18.14 -0.45
N PHE A 527 22.64 18.75 -0.94
CA PHE A 527 22.59 19.14 -2.35
C PHE A 527 23.56 20.30 -2.62
N THR A 528 24.25 20.27 -3.77
CA THR A 528 25.13 21.36 -4.17
C THR A 528 24.30 22.61 -4.48
N GLN A 529 24.63 23.72 -3.82
CA GLN A 529 24.00 25.02 -4.10
C GLN A 529 24.52 25.60 -5.41
N THR A 530 23.66 26.27 -6.18
CA THR A 530 24.05 26.94 -7.42
C THR A 530 24.99 28.12 -7.11
N THR A 531 26.06 28.29 -7.90
CA THR A 531 27.00 29.40 -7.76
C THR A 531 26.29 30.75 -7.96
N GLN A 532 26.77 31.83 -7.32
CA GLN A 532 26.16 33.16 -7.45
C GLN A 532 26.14 33.69 -8.90
N ASP A 533 27.06 33.21 -9.75
CA ASP A 533 27.12 33.51 -11.20
C ASP A 533 26.05 32.77 -12.04
N GLY A 534 25.19 31.96 -11.41
CA GLY A 534 24.13 31.19 -12.09
C GLY A 534 24.62 29.95 -12.84
N SER A 535 25.90 29.62 -12.76
CA SER A 535 26.48 28.40 -13.33
C SER A 535 25.97 27.16 -12.59
N SER A 536 25.45 26.18 -13.33
CA SER A 536 25.03 24.88 -12.78
C SER A 536 26.26 24.15 -12.22
N PRO A 537 26.22 23.61 -10.99
CA PRO A 537 27.34 22.88 -10.42
C PRO A 537 27.57 21.57 -11.18
N ASN A 538 28.84 21.16 -11.28
CA ASN A 538 29.24 19.93 -11.97
C ASN A 538 28.99 18.66 -11.13
N GLU A 539 28.63 18.83 -9.85
CA GLU A 539 28.31 17.78 -8.88
C GLU A 539 26.92 18.08 -8.27
N TRP A 540 26.09 17.05 -8.14
CA TRP A 540 24.72 17.17 -7.58
C TRP A 540 24.71 17.21 -6.05
N TRP A 541 25.73 16.61 -5.44
CA TRP A 541 25.87 16.51 -3.99
C TRP A 541 27.24 17.00 -3.53
N ARG A 542 27.26 17.62 -2.35
CA ARG A 542 28.47 17.69 -1.51
C ARG A 542 28.36 16.63 -0.42
N ARG A 543 29.49 16.03 -0.03
CA ARG A 543 29.58 15.18 1.16
C ARG A 543 30.81 15.49 2.02
N ASP A 544 30.62 15.49 3.33
CA ASP A 544 31.69 15.60 4.32
C ASP A 544 31.68 14.33 5.22
N TYR A 545 32.85 13.82 5.61
CA TYR A 545 32.96 12.63 6.47
C TYR A 545 32.53 12.94 7.91
N ALA A 546 31.80 12.03 8.56
CA ALA A 546 31.35 12.17 9.94
C ALA A 546 32.11 11.23 10.90
N GLU A 547 31.93 9.91 10.76
CA GLU A 547 32.49 8.91 11.69
C GLU A 547 32.58 7.50 11.06
N GLU A 548 33.29 6.57 11.71
CA GLU A 548 33.31 5.16 11.31
C GLU A 548 31.98 4.50 11.73
N PHE A 549 31.17 4.06 10.77
CA PHE A 549 29.90 3.39 11.04
C PHE A 549 30.11 1.91 11.41
N TYR A 550 31.05 1.25 10.75
CA TYR A 550 31.35 -0.16 10.93
C TYR A 550 32.85 -0.43 10.70
N PRO A 551 33.54 -1.10 11.63
CA PRO A 551 34.99 -1.28 11.56
C PRO A 551 35.42 -2.18 10.41
N ALA A 552 36.67 -2.03 9.99
CA ALA A 552 37.29 -2.86 8.96
C ALA A 552 37.44 -4.33 9.42
N VAL A 553 36.57 -5.21 8.94
CA VAL A 553 36.52 -6.65 9.25
C VAL A 553 36.88 -7.52 8.04
N GLN A 554 37.20 -8.79 8.31
CA GLN A 554 37.42 -9.86 7.32
C GLN A 554 36.61 -11.11 7.66
N LEU A 555 36.60 -12.11 6.76
CA LEU A 555 36.01 -13.42 7.03
C LEU A 555 36.73 -14.14 8.19
N GLY A 556 35.96 -14.66 9.15
CA GLY A 556 36.49 -15.32 10.35
C GLY A 556 37.01 -14.37 11.45
N ASP A 557 36.83 -13.06 11.29
CA ASP A 557 37.17 -12.06 12.31
C ASP A 557 36.30 -12.26 13.58
N PRO A 558 36.88 -12.33 14.80
CA PRO A 558 36.12 -12.49 16.04
C PRO A 558 35.09 -11.37 16.29
N ILE A 559 35.29 -10.17 15.74
CA ILE A 559 34.34 -9.05 15.82
C ILE A 559 33.08 -9.36 15.00
N LEU A 560 33.27 -9.78 13.74
CA LEU A 560 32.19 -10.15 12.83
C LEU A 560 31.46 -11.40 13.35
N GLU A 561 32.21 -12.43 13.70
CA GLU A 561 31.71 -13.69 14.28
C GLU A 561 30.94 -13.46 15.58
N GLY A 562 31.38 -12.53 16.43
CA GLY A 562 30.69 -12.13 17.65
C GLY A 562 29.31 -11.49 17.37
N MET A 563 29.24 -10.53 16.44
CA MET A 563 27.99 -9.88 16.07
C MET A 563 27.01 -10.82 15.35
N LEU A 564 27.50 -11.74 14.51
CA LEU A 564 26.67 -12.80 13.92
C LEU A 564 26.14 -13.80 14.97
N SER A 565 26.94 -14.11 15.99
CA SER A 565 26.53 -14.98 17.10
C SER A 565 25.44 -14.33 17.96
N GLN A 566 25.60 -13.04 18.30
CA GLN A 566 24.65 -12.29 19.15
C GLN A 566 23.24 -12.21 18.57
N HIS A 567 23.10 -12.24 17.24
CA HIS A 567 21.83 -12.10 16.53
C HIS A 567 21.31 -13.41 15.91
N GLY A 568 21.90 -14.57 16.25
CA GLY A 568 21.48 -15.89 15.74
C GLY A 568 21.81 -16.16 14.27
N LEU A 569 22.37 -15.19 13.54
CA LEU A 569 22.70 -15.25 12.11
C LEU A 569 23.78 -16.30 11.78
N LYS A 570 24.52 -16.76 12.79
CA LYS A 570 25.61 -17.75 12.66
C LYS A 570 25.12 -19.21 12.54
N GLU A 571 23.87 -19.52 12.87
CA GLU A 571 23.41 -20.91 12.86
C GLU A 571 23.39 -21.50 11.43
N LYS A 572 24.30 -22.45 11.20
CA LYS A 572 24.43 -23.19 9.94
C LYS A 572 23.33 -24.24 9.81
N PHE A 573 22.10 -23.79 9.60
CA PHE A 573 21.02 -24.64 9.11
C PHE A 573 21.48 -25.34 7.82
N PRO A 574 21.35 -26.67 7.70
CA PRO A 574 21.72 -27.37 6.47
C PRO A 574 20.83 -26.86 5.33
N ILE A 575 21.46 -26.32 4.29
CA ILE A 575 20.77 -25.96 3.05
C ILE A 575 20.21 -27.27 2.49
N GLN A 576 18.89 -27.43 2.51
CA GLN A 576 18.26 -28.56 1.84
C GLN A 576 18.51 -28.44 0.32
N PRO A 577 18.81 -29.54 -0.39
CA PRO A 577 18.98 -29.49 -1.83
C PRO A 577 17.66 -29.01 -2.45
N SER A 578 17.72 -27.94 -3.26
CA SER A 578 16.51 -27.30 -3.78
C SER A 578 15.63 -28.33 -4.50
N PRO A 579 14.37 -28.52 -4.11
CA PRO A 579 13.56 -29.63 -4.60
C PRO A 579 13.38 -29.56 -6.11
N ASP A 580 13.51 -30.70 -6.80
CA ASP A 580 13.34 -30.83 -8.24
C ASP A 580 11.88 -31.04 -8.67
N SER A 581 10.93 -30.54 -7.87
CA SER A 581 9.52 -30.48 -8.25
C SER A 581 9.35 -29.62 -9.53
N PRO A 582 8.40 -29.95 -10.42
CA PRO A 582 8.21 -29.20 -11.67
C PRO A 582 7.82 -27.74 -11.41
N LEU A 583 7.18 -27.45 -10.26
CA LEU A 583 6.89 -26.11 -9.80
C LEU A 583 8.15 -25.34 -9.41
N ALA A 584 9.07 -25.96 -8.66
CA ALA A 584 10.38 -25.38 -8.35
C ALA A 584 11.23 -25.12 -9.60
N GLN A 585 11.13 -25.98 -10.62
CA GLN A 585 11.80 -25.77 -11.91
C GLN A 585 11.18 -24.59 -12.69
N ALA A 586 9.85 -24.48 -12.73
CA ALA A 586 9.17 -23.35 -13.36
C ALA A 586 9.50 -22.01 -12.66
N LEU A 587 9.50 -21.97 -11.33
CA LEU A 587 9.90 -20.80 -10.55
C LEU A 587 11.37 -20.42 -10.84
N ARG A 588 12.29 -21.40 -10.87
CA ARG A 588 13.70 -21.20 -11.29
C ARG A 588 13.79 -20.55 -12.68
N GLN A 589 12.98 -20.98 -13.66
CA GLN A 589 12.98 -20.40 -15.01
C GLN A 589 12.41 -18.97 -15.05
N VAL A 590 11.27 -18.71 -14.40
CA VAL A 590 10.67 -17.35 -14.35
C VAL A 590 11.61 -16.37 -13.66
N ARG A 591 12.22 -16.77 -12.54
CA ARG A 591 13.25 -15.98 -11.85
C ARG A 591 14.45 -15.67 -12.75
N GLY A 592 14.96 -16.65 -13.51
CA GLY A 592 16.07 -16.45 -14.43
C GLY A 592 15.83 -15.40 -15.52
N HIS A 593 14.58 -15.21 -15.97
CA HIS A 593 14.21 -14.17 -16.93
C HIS A 593 13.98 -12.79 -16.29
N VAL A 594 13.57 -12.75 -15.02
CA VAL A 594 13.33 -11.47 -14.30
C VAL A 594 14.62 -10.91 -13.70
N GLN A 595 15.56 -11.76 -13.28
CA GLN A 595 16.86 -11.34 -12.73
C GLN A 595 17.79 -10.64 -13.74
N THR A 596 17.46 -10.59 -15.03
CA THR A 596 18.22 -9.81 -16.03
C THR A 596 17.70 -8.39 -16.23
N LEU A 597 16.67 -7.98 -15.47
CA LEU A 597 16.03 -6.66 -15.58
C LEU A 597 16.00 -5.96 -14.20
N PRO A 598 16.46 -4.69 -14.09
CA PRO A 598 16.38 -3.95 -12.84
C PRO A 598 14.91 -3.67 -12.49
N GLY A 599 14.60 -3.67 -11.18
CA GLY A 599 13.23 -3.75 -10.69
C GLY A 599 12.30 -2.64 -11.18
N HIS A 600 12.81 -1.43 -11.40
CA HIS A 600 12.04 -0.32 -11.94
C HIS A 600 11.54 -0.57 -13.38
N LEU A 601 12.37 -1.13 -14.28
CA LEU A 601 11.96 -1.43 -15.66
C LEU A 601 10.86 -2.50 -15.72
N VAL A 602 10.90 -3.48 -14.81
CA VAL A 602 9.83 -4.48 -14.68
C VAL A 602 8.50 -3.79 -14.39
N LEU A 603 8.44 -2.86 -13.43
CA LEU A 603 7.19 -2.15 -13.11
C LEU A 603 6.74 -1.18 -14.21
N TRP A 604 7.65 -0.47 -14.89
CA TRP A 604 7.31 0.37 -16.04
C TRP A 604 6.77 -0.45 -17.22
N SER A 605 7.28 -1.66 -17.46
CA SER A 605 6.73 -2.58 -18.47
C SER A 605 5.32 -3.08 -18.10
N LEU A 606 5.05 -3.34 -16.81
CA LEU A 606 3.72 -3.72 -16.32
C LEU A 606 2.72 -2.56 -16.45
N LEU A 607 3.12 -1.32 -16.13
CA LEU A 607 2.29 -0.14 -16.37
C LEU A 607 1.97 0.02 -17.87
N SER A 608 2.99 -0.09 -18.73
CA SER A 608 2.85 0.08 -20.19
C SER A 608 1.96 -1.00 -20.82
N THR A 609 2.09 -2.26 -20.40
CA THR A 609 1.22 -3.36 -20.87
C THR A 609 -0.23 -3.18 -20.40
N VAL A 610 -0.47 -2.78 -19.15
CA VAL A 610 -1.84 -2.45 -18.70
C VAL A 610 -2.43 -1.27 -19.48
N ALA A 611 -1.65 -0.21 -19.72
CA ALA A 611 -2.10 0.97 -20.46
C ALA A 611 -2.39 0.66 -21.94
N THR A 612 -1.54 -0.12 -22.61
CA THR A 612 -1.75 -0.54 -24.01
C THR A 612 -2.93 -1.51 -24.15
N ILE A 613 -3.12 -2.46 -23.22
CA ILE A 613 -4.33 -3.31 -23.20
C ILE A 613 -5.60 -2.46 -23.04
N TRP A 614 -5.57 -1.42 -22.20
CA TRP A 614 -6.70 -0.49 -22.06
C TRP A 614 -6.95 0.34 -23.32
N LEU A 615 -5.89 0.88 -23.94
CA LEU A 615 -5.98 1.66 -25.18
C LEU A 615 -6.48 0.80 -26.36
N LEU A 616 -6.07 -0.47 -26.44
CA LEU A 616 -6.62 -1.42 -27.41
C LEU A 616 -8.10 -1.72 -27.12
N LYS A 617 -8.49 -1.95 -25.86
CA LYS A 617 -9.91 -2.14 -25.48
C LYS A 617 -10.76 -0.93 -25.86
N THR A 618 -10.32 0.29 -25.60
CA THR A 618 -11.11 1.50 -25.94
C THR A 618 -11.21 1.69 -27.44
N LEU A 619 -10.11 1.57 -28.21
CA LEU A 619 -10.13 1.65 -29.67
C LEU A 619 -11.03 0.59 -30.31
N LEU A 620 -10.92 -0.67 -29.89
CA LEU A 620 -11.78 -1.76 -30.37
C LEU A 620 -13.26 -1.52 -30.02
N SER A 621 -13.55 -1.01 -28.82
CA SER A 621 -14.92 -0.64 -28.43
C SER A 621 -15.48 0.54 -29.23
N GLY A 622 -14.63 1.47 -29.67
CA GLY A 622 -14.99 2.57 -30.57
C GLY A 622 -15.30 2.08 -31.99
N ALA A 623 -14.42 1.23 -32.54
CA ALA A 623 -14.57 0.65 -33.87
C ALA A 623 -15.83 -0.24 -33.99
N LEU A 624 -16.08 -1.10 -32.99
CA LEU A 624 -17.27 -1.97 -32.94
C LEU A 624 -18.53 -1.21 -32.47
N GLY A 625 -18.38 -0.12 -31.71
CA GLY A 625 -19.48 0.72 -31.22
C GLY A 625 -20.16 1.60 -32.27
N GLY A 626 -19.67 1.61 -33.52
CA GLY A 626 -20.13 2.43 -34.64
C GLY A 626 -21.56 2.20 -35.16
N ARG A 627 -22.45 1.55 -34.38
CA ARG A 627 -23.87 1.37 -34.70
C ARG A 627 -24.78 1.57 -33.47
N LYS A 628 -24.78 2.79 -32.90
CA LYS A 628 -25.92 3.22 -32.07
C LYS A 628 -27.17 3.26 -32.94
N ALA A 629 -28.17 2.44 -32.61
CA ALA A 629 -29.42 2.38 -33.36
C ALA A 629 -30.11 3.75 -33.41
N ARG A 630 -30.57 4.13 -34.60
CA ARG A 630 -31.34 5.37 -34.82
C ARG A 630 -32.59 5.31 -33.93
N PRO A 631 -32.89 6.34 -33.11
CA PRO A 631 -34.12 6.34 -32.33
C PRO A 631 -35.32 6.30 -33.28
N THR A 632 -36.24 5.36 -33.04
CA THR A 632 -37.52 5.30 -33.75
C THR A 632 -38.28 6.61 -33.54
N PRO A 633 -38.90 7.20 -34.59
CA PRO A 633 -39.75 8.38 -34.43
C PRO A 633 -40.83 8.10 -33.39
N ALA A 634 -41.02 9.03 -32.45
CA ALA A 634 -42.07 8.89 -31.44
C ALA A 634 -43.45 9.04 -32.11
N GLU A 635 -44.39 8.15 -31.76
CA GLU A 635 -45.79 8.29 -32.18
C GLU A 635 -46.36 9.64 -31.69
N PRO A 636 -47.07 10.39 -32.54
CA PRO A 636 -47.63 11.67 -32.15
C PRO A 636 -48.79 11.47 -31.16
N LYS A 637 -48.58 11.89 -29.91
CA LYS A 637 -49.64 11.90 -28.89
C LYS A 637 -50.83 12.75 -29.37
N ALA A 638 -51.97 12.10 -29.59
CA ALA A 638 -53.22 12.77 -29.94
C ALA A 638 -53.59 13.84 -28.89
N LYS A 639 -54.04 15.01 -29.36
CA LYS A 639 -54.48 16.11 -28.49
C LYS A 639 -55.80 15.75 -27.81
N LYS A 640 -56.01 16.23 -26.58
CA LYS A 640 -57.32 16.22 -25.92
C LYS A 640 -58.34 17.02 -26.75
N ALA A 641 -59.57 16.52 -26.82
CA ALA A 641 -60.75 17.29 -27.18
C ALA A 641 -61.81 17.19 -26.07
N LYS A 642 -62.53 18.30 -25.89
CA LYS A 642 -63.84 18.43 -25.23
C LYS A 642 -64.90 18.50 -26.36
N ASP A 643 -66.19 18.22 -26.22
CA ASP A 643 -67.04 17.91 -25.04
C ASP A 643 -68.03 16.73 -25.35
N GLN A 644 -69.13 16.63 -24.61
CA GLN A 644 -70.15 15.53 -24.55
C GLN A 644 -71.28 15.69 -25.63
N PRO A 645 -72.39 14.91 -25.67
CA PRO A 645 -72.81 13.73 -24.88
C PRO A 645 -73.44 12.51 -25.64
N ALA A 646 -73.59 11.42 -24.86
CA ALA A 646 -74.42 10.20 -24.97
C ALA A 646 -75.42 9.91 -26.12
N GLU A 647 -75.46 8.63 -26.57
CA GLU A 647 -76.71 7.85 -26.65
C GLU A 647 -76.52 6.31 -26.40
N LYS A 648 -77.51 5.45 -26.72
CA LYS A 648 -77.77 4.14 -26.07
C LYS A 648 -77.62 2.88 -26.95
N SER A 649 -77.57 1.71 -26.27
CA SER A 649 -77.82 0.33 -26.79
C SER A 649 -76.69 -0.31 -27.61
N ALA A 650 -76.55 -1.65 -27.76
CA ALA A 650 -77.30 -2.80 -27.22
C ALA A 650 -76.34 -3.99 -26.87
N ARG A 651 -76.88 -5.17 -26.49
CA ARG A 651 -76.10 -6.39 -26.14
C ARG A 651 -76.04 -7.44 -27.29
N PRO A 652 -75.15 -8.46 -27.23
CA PRO A 652 -74.79 -9.35 -28.37
C PRO A 652 -75.68 -10.62 -28.44
N PRO A 653 -75.42 -11.64 -29.32
CA PRO A 653 -74.52 -12.75 -28.91
C PRO A 653 -73.88 -13.66 -30.03
N VAL A 654 -73.03 -14.62 -29.59
CA VAL A 654 -72.88 -16.04 -30.07
C VAL A 654 -72.19 -16.41 -31.43
N SER A 655 -70.99 -17.01 -31.28
CA SER A 655 -70.37 -18.19 -31.98
C SER A 655 -70.32 -18.38 -33.52
N LYS A 656 -69.19 -18.92 -34.02
CA LYS A 656 -69.11 -20.32 -34.54
C LYS A 656 -67.66 -20.85 -34.72
N GLN A 657 -67.54 -22.15 -35.00
CA GLN A 657 -66.30 -22.95 -35.03
C GLN A 657 -65.74 -23.23 -36.46
N ARG A 658 -64.54 -23.84 -36.48
CA ARG A 658 -64.01 -24.89 -37.42
C ARG A 658 -63.25 -24.47 -38.71
N GLY A 659 -62.17 -25.23 -38.97
CA GLY A 659 -61.32 -25.26 -40.17
C GLY A 659 -59.83 -25.31 -39.77
N ARG A 660 -59.12 -26.45 -39.70
CA ARG A 660 -58.54 -27.30 -40.78
C ARG A 660 -57.63 -26.52 -41.75
N THR A 661 -56.37 -26.87 -42.05
CA THR A 661 -55.40 -27.90 -41.55
C THR A 661 -53.95 -27.40 -41.87
N LEU A 662 -52.82 -28.08 -42.14
CA LEU A 662 -52.43 -29.48 -42.45
C LEU A 662 -50.90 -29.74 -42.31
N ARG A 663 -50.44 -30.74 -41.51
CA ARG A 663 -49.09 -31.42 -41.58
C ARG A 663 -47.83 -30.52 -41.28
N ARG A 664 -46.61 -31.02 -40.99
CA ARG A 664 -46.05 -32.37 -40.69
C ARG A 664 -44.73 -32.27 -39.87
N GLY A 665 -44.52 -33.15 -38.88
CA GLY A 665 -43.20 -33.58 -38.37
C GLY A 665 -42.39 -32.57 -37.51
N ASN A 666 -41.55 -33.00 -36.56
CA ASN A 666 -41.34 -34.36 -36.03
C ASN A 666 -40.66 -34.31 -34.62
N ARG A 667 -41.17 -35.09 -33.64
CA ARG A 667 -40.48 -35.78 -32.51
C ARG A 667 -39.46 -35.01 -31.63
N MET A 668 -39.48 -34.98 -30.28
CA MET A 668 -40.14 -35.76 -29.19
C MET A 668 -39.90 -37.29 -29.24
N LEU A 669 -39.57 -38.02 -28.15
CA LEU A 669 -39.55 -37.72 -26.70
C LEU A 669 -38.74 -38.82 -25.94
N THR A 670 -38.61 -38.68 -24.62
CA THR A 670 -38.25 -39.73 -23.61
C THR A 670 -36.85 -40.38 -23.67
N GLY A 671 -36.30 -40.90 -22.55
CA GLY A 671 -36.87 -41.02 -21.19
C GLY A 671 -35.83 -41.35 -20.11
N ALA A 672 -36.28 -41.49 -18.86
CA ALA A 672 -35.44 -41.73 -17.67
C ALA A 672 -35.69 -43.12 -17.05
N LEU A 673 -34.72 -43.64 -16.29
CA LEU A 673 -34.88 -44.77 -15.35
C LEU A 673 -33.90 -44.66 -14.16
N ARG A 674 -33.96 -45.59 -13.19
CA ARG A 674 -33.69 -45.28 -11.76
C ARG A 674 -33.21 -46.51 -10.94
N ARG A 675 -32.29 -46.29 -9.96
CA ARG A 675 -31.79 -47.25 -8.92
C ARG A 675 -30.88 -48.39 -9.44
N GLY A 676 -29.98 -49.00 -8.65
CA GLY A 676 -29.49 -48.68 -7.28
C GLY A 676 -28.85 -49.88 -6.54
N SER A 677 -28.27 -49.61 -5.35
CA SER A 677 -27.97 -50.53 -4.21
C SER A 677 -26.67 -51.38 -4.13
N ASP A 678 -26.09 -51.37 -2.91
CA ASP A 678 -25.45 -52.45 -2.11
C ASP A 678 -24.09 -53.09 -2.54
N ALA A 679 -23.20 -53.60 -1.66
CA ALA A 679 -22.97 -53.46 -0.19
C ALA A 679 -21.59 -54.07 0.26
N GLY A 680 -21.20 -53.89 1.55
CA GLY A 680 -20.08 -54.57 2.27
C GLY A 680 -18.82 -53.69 2.51
N LEU A 681 -18.13 -53.55 3.66
CA LEU A 681 -17.94 -54.23 4.98
C LEU A 681 -16.66 -55.10 5.16
N LEU A 682 -15.67 -54.54 5.88
CA LEU A 682 -14.75 -55.20 6.85
C LEU A 682 -13.57 -56.08 6.28
N PRO A 683 -12.55 -56.54 7.08
CA PRO A 683 -11.67 -55.76 8.00
C PRO A 683 -10.23 -56.34 8.34
N TRP A 684 -9.57 -55.76 9.38
CA TRP A 684 -8.59 -56.34 10.38
C TRP A 684 -7.07 -56.61 10.05
N ASN A 685 -6.20 -55.73 10.58
CA ASN A 685 -4.98 -55.96 11.42
C ASN A 685 -3.72 -56.79 10.99
N PHE A 686 -2.65 -56.67 11.83
CA PHE A 686 -1.29 -57.28 11.83
C PHE A 686 -0.27 -56.61 10.85
N LEU A 687 1.03 -56.42 11.16
CA LEU A 687 1.88 -56.83 12.31
C LEU A 687 3.06 -55.83 12.58
N LEU A 688 3.79 -56.04 13.69
CA LEU A 688 4.97 -55.31 14.19
C LEU A 688 6.30 -56.04 13.92
N ARG A 689 7.39 -55.27 13.71
CA ARG A 689 8.82 -55.45 14.16
C ARG A 689 9.75 -54.67 13.19
N SER A 690 10.77 -53.89 13.57
CA SER A 690 11.79 -53.98 14.65
C SER A 690 12.99 -54.88 14.32
N CYS A 691 14.05 -54.28 13.77
CA CYS A 691 15.49 -54.64 13.88
C CYS A 691 16.29 -53.56 13.10
N CYS A 692 17.14 -52.74 13.72
CA CYS A 692 18.53 -52.97 14.17
C CYS A 692 19.58 -52.43 13.17
N CYS A 693 20.42 -51.50 13.62
CA CYS A 693 21.67 -51.13 12.95
C CYS A 693 22.70 -52.28 13.02
N PRO A 694 23.73 -52.23 12.18
CA PRO A 694 25.08 -52.11 12.75
C PRO A 694 25.86 -50.92 12.19
N LEU A 695 26.96 -50.56 12.86
CA LEU A 695 27.92 -49.58 12.38
C LEU A 695 28.79 -50.18 11.27
N SER A 696 29.26 -49.34 10.35
CA SER A 696 30.67 -49.38 9.96
C SER A 696 31.24 -47.96 10.01
N ARG A 697 32.52 -47.86 10.39
CA ARG A 697 33.32 -46.66 10.13
C ARG A 697 33.73 -46.65 8.67
N ASP A 698 33.86 -45.47 8.07
CA ASP A 698 35.03 -45.21 7.23
C ASP A 698 35.46 -43.74 7.30
N GLY A 699 36.76 -43.49 7.13
CA GLY A 699 37.42 -42.24 7.50
C GLY A 699 37.70 -41.31 6.32
N GLY A 700 36.72 -40.49 5.92
CA GLY A 700 36.90 -39.50 4.84
C GLY A 700 36.92 -38.05 5.32
N ARG A 701 38.10 -37.45 5.51
CA ARG A 701 38.21 -35.98 5.57
C ARG A 701 37.87 -35.40 4.19
N ARG A 702 36.63 -34.93 4.02
CA ARG A 702 36.31 -33.93 3.00
C ARG A 702 36.24 -32.58 3.69
N GLU A 703 37.15 -31.69 3.32
CA GLU A 703 37.05 -30.28 3.70
C GLU A 703 35.82 -29.70 2.99
N GLY A 704 34.78 -29.42 3.77
CA GLY A 704 33.50 -28.95 3.24
C GLY A 704 33.64 -27.52 2.74
N VAL A 705 33.83 -27.37 1.43
CA VAL A 705 33.82 -26.07 0.74
C VAL A 705 32.55 -25.31 1.15
N LEU A 706 32.74 -24.13 1.74
CA LEU A 706 31.65 -23.27 2.17
C LEU A 706 30.92 -22.72 0.93
N PRO A 707 29.59 -22.90 0.79
CA PRO A 707 28.84 -22.30 -0.30
C PRO A 707 28.79 -20.78 -0.14
N THR A 708 28.98 -20.07 -1.25
CA THR A 708 29.12 -18.61 -1.33
C THR A 708 27.77 -17.89 -1.33
N CYS A 709 27.72 -16.67 -0.80
CA CYS A 709 26.55 -15.80 -0.97
C CYS A 709 26.54 -15.20 -2.39
N LYS A 710 25.35 -15.04 -2.99
CA LYS A 710 25.20 -14.48 -4.35
C LYS A 710 25.03 -12.96 -4.32
N SER A 711 26.15 -12.27 -4.53
CA SER A 711 26.28 -10.81 -4.68
C SER A 711 25.29 -10.19 -5.68
N ARG A 712 25.01 -10.93 -6.76
CA ARG A 712 24.29 -10.55 -8.00
C ARG A 712 22.88 -9.95 -7.86
N VAL A 713 22.33 -9.86 -6.65
CA VAL A 713 20.95 -9.39 -6.39
C VAL A 713 20.93 -8.19 -5.42
N PHE A 714 22.10 -7.63 -5.09
CA PHE A 714 22.21 -6.41 -4.26
C PHE A 714 22.45 -5.14 -5.07
N LEU A 715 22.77 -5.28 -6.36
CA LEU A 715 23.31 -4.23 -7.24
C LEU A 715 22.62 -4.23 -8.63
N GLN A 716 21.33 -4.60 -8.68
CA GLN A 716 20.44 -4.62 -9.85
C GLN A 716 19.00 -4.22 -9.44
#